data_AF-A0A8W8NXT9-F1
#
_entry.id   AF-A0A8W8NXT9-F1
#
_cell.length_a   1.000
_cell.length_b   1.000
_cell.length_c   1.000
_cell.angle_alpha   90.00
_cell.angle_beta   90.00
_cell.angle_gamma   90.00
#
_symmetry.space_group_name_H-M   'P 1'
#
loop_
_entity.id
_entity.type
_entity.pdbx_description
1 polymer ?
#
loop_
_entity_poly.entity_id
_entity_poly.type
_entity_poly.pdbx_seq_one_letter_code
_entity_poly.pdbx_strand_id
1 'polypeptide(L)'
;METGRRFLLRCWITAVLFLVVAADPPLHGLDINVCNPATLTNNGIKSKPTLPNTYSVKVECNFKDKNQTIDMSEYYDYPNQRAAVFEDELGFHAQGIYSYNTNEFFFLEDQLQQCTVSQLSSDKSDNWLFGYNTGSTNPNAPKMYSAYGALHFGGNQTEQYMGTTTVRGMLVDRWQSCLYWPNMDATMTVNWYFTVDGWDTAIQSRVPVRATVVGKIYEPNFNNGRTARAINHTYEFAEFRGQFPDYVDPTHLFETPSGYVCPGRKNTKPLPTPSNYFRFTSEILDPNQKTIGFIKEWYDYNMSLVRYDYKPNPINVVNFGLDTLSEVHDWNEGVAYRMDKMRGNCSVTPIAGSDFDAHSLDATTVRIRTAKEFFYFDKTQYAYEGVKKARGIDCNVWIATRNDWPSTGPVNSTWEWYFAVNDWIQSTGHTYDFGMPIQMRLTTSDLSFIYNIYDYDEEQPSIFDFDISSCFNYTQKQDFTFKINADYHTTVAKNLQLFKYEVLLTVHKWTNLSPLRIQNIQVDYDTTSVIVRVTALGGSPIQGDVPNPKAQVDLNQAATMLNDAINKGSFQIPVDVTNIQNPIFLTAVPYTLSSSQYQSVPEYYVAPPPAKTTYSAGQMAGLGIGMLVLAFALVFVSLTVYFKKFHATGSMQSSVENPTYSKE
;
A
#
# COMPACT_ATOMS: atom_id res chain seq x y z
N MET A 1 -32.39 22.65 -0.93
CA MET A 1 -31.39 23.65 -1.39
C MET A 1 -31.15 24.78 -0.38
N GLU A 2 -31.47 24.59 0.91
CA GLU A 2 -31.15 25.57 1.99
C GLU A 2 -30.39 24.93 3.17
N THR A 3 -30.03 23.66 3.06
CA THR A 3 -29.29 22.87 4.07
C THR A 3 -27.79 22.76 3.79
N GLY A 4 -27.31 23.21 2.62
CA GLY A 4 -25.89 23.20 2.22
C GLY A 4 -25.14 24.52 2.43
N ARG A 5 -25.76 25.52 3.09
CA ARG A 5 -25.22 26.89 3.24
C ARG A 5 -24.72 27.22 4.64
N ARG A 6 -24.71 26.24 5.57
CA ARG A 6 -24.26 26.40 6.97
C ARG A 6 -22.89 25.76 7.28
N PHE A 7 -22.18 25.25 6.29
CA PHE A 7 -20.93 24.50 6.47
C PHE A 7 -19.64 25.32 6.24
N LEU A 8 -19.72 26.62 5.96
CA LEU A 8 -18.58 27.48 5.62
C LEU A 8 -18.20 28.49 6.72
N LEU A 9 -18.49 28.18 8.00
CA LEU A 9 -18.24 29.12 9.10
C LEU A 9 -17.55 28.51 10.34
N ARG A 10 -17.08 27.26 10.28
CA ARG A 10 -16.66 26.53 11.50
C ARG A 10 -15.24 25.98 11.56
N CYS A 11 -14.43 26.15 10.53
CA CYS A 11 -12.98 25.97 10.63
C CYS A 11 -12.29 27.16 9.97
N TRP A 12 -11.56 27.95 10.74
CA TRP A 12 -10.84 29.15 10.29
C TRP A 12 -9.67 28.86 9.33
N ILE A 13 -9.61 27.65 8.75
CA ILE A 13 -8.47 27.15 7.96
C ILE A 13 -8.77 27.07 6.46
N THR A 14 -10.01 27.23 6.00
CA THR A 14 -10.37 27.04 4.57
C THR A 14 -11.03 28.24 3.88
N ALA A 15 -10.86 29.46 4.40
CA ALA A 15 -11.39 30.69 3.79
C ALA A 15 -10.30 31.60 3.16
N VAL A 16 -9.27 31.02 2.52
CA VAL A 16 -8.32 31.78 1.69
C VAL A 16 -8.15 31.11 0.33
N LEU A 17 -9.22 31.11 -0.46
CA LEU A 17 -9.11 31.01 -1.92
C LEU A 17 -10.32 31.72 -2.54
N PHE A 18 -10.01 32.73 -3.36
CA PHE A 18 -10.89 33.70 -4.02
C PHE A 18 -11.32 34.92 -3.19
N LEU A 19 -10.53 35.99 -3.28
CA LEU A 19 -11.06 37.32 -3.64
C LEU A 19 -9.95 38.23 -4.17
N VAL A 20 -10.28 38.85 -5.30
CA VAL A 20 -9.57 39.93 -5.98
C VAL A 20 -9.38 41.10 -5.01
N VAL A 21 -8.20 41.72 -5.08
CA VAL A 21 -7.74 42.89 -4.32
C VAL A 21 -8.84 43.93 -4.09
N ALA A 22 -9.50 43.85 -2.93
CA ALA A 22 -10.13 44.99 -2.29
C ALA A 22 -9.17 45.45 -1.18
N ALA A 23 -8.94 46.75 -1.05
CA ALA A 23 -8.15 47.28 0.06
C ALA A 23 -8.90 46.98 1.36
N ASP A 24 -8.38 46.07 2.18
CA ASP A 24 -8.98 45.74 3.47
C ASP A 24 -9.08 47.01 4.34
N PRO A 25 -10.20 47.22 5.05
CA PRO A 25 -10.32 48.35 5.96
C PRO A 25 -9.24 48.26 7.06
N PRO A 26 -8.62 49.39 7.45
CA PRO A 26 -7.58 49.41 8.47
C PRO A 26 -8.08 48.76 9.78
N LEU A 27 -7.16 48.08 10.48
CA LEU A 27 -7.42 47.46 11.78
C LEU A 27 -7.87 48.52 12.80
N HIS A 28 -8.80 48.17 13.69
CA HIS A 28 -9.20 48.99 14.84
C HIS A 28 -8.00 49.19 15.79
N GLY A 29 -7.19 48.16 15.97
CA GLY A 29 -6.08 48.19 16.93
C GLY A 29 -6.50 47.72 18.32
N LEU A 30 -5.56 47.80 19.26
CA LEU A 30 -5.76 47.47 20.67
C LEU A 30 -6.89 48.32 21.30
N ASP A 31 -7.97 47.68 21.77
CA ASP A 31 -9.05 48.33 22.52
C ASP A 31 -8.71 48.36 24.01
N ILE A 32 -8.13 49.48 24.46
CA ILE A 32 -7.78 49.69 25.88
C ILE A 32 -8.98 49.63 26.84
N ASN A 33 -10.22 49.73 26.33
CA ASN A 33 -11.42 49.58 27.14
C ASN A 33 -11.75 48.11 27.43
N VAL A 34 -11.22 47.17 26.64
CA VAL A 34 -11.30 45.74 26.97
C VAL A 34 -10.23 45.39 28.00
N CYS A 35 -8.97 45.75 27.74
CA CYS A 35 -7.88 45.66 28.70
C CYS A 35 -6.71 46.54 28.30
N ASN A 36 -5.90 46.96 29.27
CA ASN A 36 -4.73 47.80 29.03
C ASN A 36 -3.44 47.07 29.46
N PRO A 37 -2.56 46.66 28.53
CA PRO A 37 -1.29 46.00 28.85
C PRO A 37 -0.40 46.84 29.78
N ALA A 38 -0.45 48.17 29.69
CA ALA A 38 0.37 49.08 30.50
C ALA A 38 -0.03 49.10 31.98
N THR A 39 -1.23 48.60 32.32
CA THR A 39 -1.66 48.47 33.72
C THR A 39 -1.21 47.16 34.37
N LEU A 40 -0.77 46.19 33.57
CA LEU A 40 -0.26 44.93 34.09
C LEU A 40 1.19 45.14 34.54
N THR A 41 1.52 44.59 35.71
CA THR A 41 2.87 44.61 36.25
C THR A 41 3.34 43.20 36.53
N ASN A 42 4.61 42.91 36.23
CA ASN A 42 5.27 41.65 36.61
C ASN A 42 5.59 41.59 38.11
N ASN A 43 4.93 42.40 38.96
CA ASN A 43 5.26 42.60 40.37
C ASN A 43 4.80 41.45 41.30
N GLY A 44 4.60 40.25 40.75
CA GLY A 44 4.32 39.06 41.54
C GLY A 44 5.60 38.45 42.10
N ILE A 45 5.65 38.20 43.41
CA ILE A 45 6.73 37.41 44.07
C ILE A 45 6.76 35.96 43.55
N LYS A 46 5.66 35.49 42.95
CA LYS A 46 5.49 34.11 42.48
C LYS A 46 6.12 33.92 41.09
N SER A 47 7.07 32.99 40.99
CA SER A 47 7.66 32.55 39.72
C SER A 47 6.59 32.00 38.77
N LYS A 48 6.65 32.33 37.48
CA LYS A 48 5.80 31.73 36.44
C LYS A 48 6.06 30.20 36.35
N PRO A 49 5.10 29.39 35.88
CA PRO A 49 5.32 27.98 35.59
C PRO A 49 6.34 27.79 34.46
N THR A 50 7.10 26.71 34.52
CA THR A 50 7.95 26.29 33.40
C THR A 50 7.13 25.42 32.45
N LEU A 51 7.14 25.75 31.16
CA LEU A 51 6.46 24.95 30.14
C LEU A 51 7.46 24.00 29.47
N PRO A 52 7.09 22.74 29.24
CA PRO A 52 7.96 21.76 28.60
C PRO A 52 8.06 22.00 27.09
N ASN A 53 9.16 21.56 26.49
CA ASN A 53 9.35 21.62 25.03
C ASN A 53 8.59 20.51 24.28
N THR A 54 8.04 19.54 24.99
CA THR A 54 7.19 18.48 24.45
C THR A 54 6.02 18.29 25.40
N TYR A 55 4.79 18.21 24.90
CA TYR A 55 3.64 17.89 25.74
C TYR A 55 2.50 17.22 24.98
N SER A 56 1.63 16.55 25.72
CA SER A 56 0.29 16.15 25.27
C SER A 56 -0.76 16.69 26.24
N VAL A 57 -1.91 17.12 25.74
CA VAL A 57 -3.01 17.63 26.58
C VAL A 57 -4.36 17.41 25.89
N LYS A 58 -5.41 17.16 26.68
CA LYS A 58 -6.79 17.25 26.23
C LYS A 58 -7.39 18.59 26.63
N VAL A 59 -8.11 19.22 25.73
CA VAL A 59 -8.69 20.54 25.93
C VAL A 59 -10.17 20.49 25.59
N GLU A 60 -11.02 20.76 26.58
CA GLU A 60 -12.44 21.02 26.33
C GLU A 60 -12.61 22.54 26.15
N CYS A 61 -12.99 22.92 24.93
CA CYS A 61 -13.13 24.30 24.48
C CYS A 61 -14.61 24.72 24.53
N ASN A 62 -14.98 25.53 25.53
CA ASN A 62 -16.34 26.03 25.72
C ASN A 62 -16.49 27.48 25.19
N PHE A 63 -17.17 27.63 24.05
CA PHE A 63 -17.46 28.91 23.41
C PHE A 63 -18.85 29.41 23.84
N LYS A 64 -18.93 30.19 24.92
CA LYS A 64 -20.22 30.64 25.50
C LYS A 64 -20.97 31.60 24.60
N ASP A 65 -20.26 32.39 23.80
CA ASP A 65 -20.84 33.26 22.77
C ASP A 65 -21.51 32.48 21.63
N LYS A 66 -21.16 31.19 21.46
CA LYS A 66 -21.70 30.30 20.43
C LYS A 66 -22.60 29.18 20.96
N ASN A 67 -22.72 29.04 22.29
CA ASN A 67 -23.34 27.87 22.94
C ASN A 67 -22.80 26.55 22.40
N GLN A 68 -21.47 26.45 22.32
CA GLN A 68 -20.78 25.35 21.66
C GLN A 68 -19.62 24.85 22.51
N THR A 69 -19.42 23.53 22.49
CA THR A 69 -18.26 22.86 23.09
C THR A 69 -17.57 22.04 22.01
N ILE A 70 -16.24 22.04 22.01
CA ILE A 70 -15.37 21.25 21.14
C ILE A 70 -14.35 20.55 22.03
N ASP A 71 -14.05 19.29 21.75
CA ASP A 71 -12.98 18.57 22.41
C ASP A 71 -11.76 18.49 21.51
N MET A 72 -10.58 18.73 22.07
CA MET A 72 -9.33 18.70 21.34
C MET A 72 -8.28 17.86 22.07
N SER A 73 -7.46 17.13 21.33
CA SER A 73 -6.22 16.53 21.81
C SER A 73 -5.05 17.18 21.08
N GLU A 74 -4.15 17.81 21.84
CA GLU A 74 -2.97 18.48 21.31
C GLU A 74 -1.71 17.68 21.63
N TYR A 75 -0.84 17.58 20.64
CA TYR A 75 0.47 16.96 20.75
C TYR A 75 1.53 17.90 20.19
N TYR A 76 2.42 18.35 21.05
CA TYR A 76 3.40 19.38 20.76
C TYR A 76 4.81 18.81 20.89
N ASP A 77 5.62 18.90 19.83
CA ASP A 77 6.98 18.36 19.77
C ASP A 77 7.96 19.40 19.19
N TYR A 78 8.35 20.36 20.03
CA TYR A 78 9.25 21.43 19.62
C TYR A 78 10.63 20.94 19.17
N PRO A 79 11.31 19.99 19.84
CA PRO A 79 12.63 19.52 19.41
C PRO A 79 12.62 18.99 17.97
N ASN A 80 11.55 18.30 17.55
CA ASN A 80 11.42 17.75 16.20
C ASN A 80 10.66 18.67 15.22
N GLN A 81 10.24 19.85 15.68
CA GLN A 81 9.54 20.86 14.86
C GLN A 81 8.27 20.30 14.20
N ARG A 82 7.39 19.69 15.01
CA ARG A 82 6.12 19.09 14.56
C ARG A 82 5.06 19.15 15.65
N ALA A 83 3.80 19.09 15.24
CA ALA A 83 2.67 18.96 16.16
C ALA A 83 1.45 18.31 15.50
N ALA A 84 0.53 17.82 16.30
CA ALA A 84 -0.74 17.27 15.85
C ALA A 84 -1.88 17.74 16.76
N VAL A 85 -3.05 17.94 16.17
CA VAL A 85 -4.29 18.29 16.85
C VAL A 85 -5.38 17.36 16.34
N PHE A 86 -6.16 16.79 17.24
CA PHE A 86 -7.34 16.00 16.93
C PHE A 86 -8.52 16.72 17.54
N GLU A 87 -9.56 16.97 16.75
CA GLU A 87 -10.73 17.75 17.14
C GLU A 87 -12.00 16.93 16.96
N ASP A 88 -12.86 16.95 17.97
CA ASP A 88 -14.18 16.33 17.96
C ASP A 88 -15.25 17.40 18.21
N GLU A 89 -16.17 17.57 17.25
CA GLU A 89 -17.30 18.49 17.34
C GLU A 89 -18.57 17.83 16.79
N LEU A 90 -19.63 17.68 17.60
CA LEU A 90 -20.93 17.18 17.14
C LEU A 90 -20.87 15.85 16.35
N GLY A 91 -19.90 14.99 16.66
CA GLY A 91 -19.64 13.73 15.96
C GLY A 91 -18.81 13.87 14.67
N PHE A 92 -18.38 15.09 14.33
CA PHE A 92 -17.36 15.36 13.32
C PHE A 92 -15.96 15.19 13.94
N HIS A 93 -15.04 14.60 13.18
CA HIS A 93 -13.67 14.36 13.59
C HIS A 93 -12.74 14.98 12.57
N ALA A 94 -11.88 15.88 13.03
CA ALA A 94 -10.89 16.55 12.22
C ALA A 94 -9.50 16.42 12.82
N GLN A 95 -8.49 16.42 11.95
CA GLN A 95 -7.09 16.32 12.34
C GLN A 95 -6.27 17.41 11.68
N GLY A 96 -5.43 18.08 12.47
CA GLY A 96 -4.48 19.08 12.01
C GLY A 96 -3.05 18.61 12.30
N ILE A 97 -2.26 18.36 11.26
CA ILE A 97 -0.87 17.91 11.38
C ILE A 97 0.06 19.02 10.90
N TYR A 98 0.96 19.46 11.76
CA TYR A 98 1.91 20.53 11.52
C TYR A 98 3.30 19.94 11.26
N SER A 99 3.80 20.10 10.03
CA SER A 99 5.18 19.74 9.65
C SER A 99 5.97 21.01 9.32
N TYR A 100 6.68 21.55 10.31
CA TYR A 100 7.45 22.78 10.14
C TYR A 100 8.72 22.57 9.30
N ASN A 101 9.28 21.36 9.32
CA ASN A 101 10.45 20.99 8.52
C ASN A 101 10.14 21.11 7.02
N THR A 102 8.99 20.59 6.59
CA THR A 102 8.54 20.69 5.20
C THR A 102 7.71 21.95 4.91
N ASN A 103 7.37 22.74 5.93
CA ASN A 103 6.54 23.95 5.85
C ASN A 103 5.12 23.64 5.34
N GLU A 104 4.52 22.58 5.89
CA GLU A 104 3.21 22.06 5.47
C GLU A 104 2.29 21.87 6.68
N PHE A 105 1.03 22.20 6.47
CA PHE A 105 -0.07 21.87 7.38
C PHE A 105 -1.05 20.96 6.64
N PHE A 106 -1.35 19.81 7.24
CA PHE A 106 -2.34 18.87 6.73
C PHE A 106 -3.62 19.01 7.55
N PHE A 107 -4.73 19.28 6.88
CA PHE A 107 -6.06 19.23 7.48
C PHE A 107 -6.81 18.02 6.94
N LEU A 108 -7.26 17.16 7.83
CA LEU A 108 -8.04 15.98 7.50
C LEU A 108 -9.43 16.07 8.12
N GLU A 109 -10.45 15.71 7.34
CA GLU A 109 -11.84 15.61 7.80
C GLU A 109 -12.38 14.22 7.50
N ASP A 110 -12.67 13.46 8.55
CA ASP A 110 -12.90 12.02 8.43
C ASP A 110 -14.22 11.68 7.74
N GLN A 111 -15.27 12.46 8.01
CA GLN A 111 -16.60 12.22 7.47
C GLN A 111 -16.64 12.43 5.95
N LEU A 112 -15.81 13.33 5.42
CA LEU A 112 -15.68 13.58 3.99
C LEU A 112 -14.54 12.81 3.33
N GLN A 113 -13.68 12.14 4.12
CA GLN A 113 -12.45 11.49 3.65
C GLN A 113 -11.58 12.47 2.84
N GLN A 114 -11.47 13.71 3.31
CA GLN A 114 -10.73 14.77 2.63
C GLN A 114 -9.44 15.07 3.35
N CYS A 115 -8.39 15.33 2.56
CA CYS A 115 -7.14 15.91 3.05
C CYS A 115 -6.77 17.14 2.22
N THR A 116 -6.39 18.21 2.89
CA THR A 116 -5.87 19.43 2.25
C THR A 116 -4.49 19.78 2.79
N VAL A 117 -3.65 20.34 1.92
CA VAL A 117 -2.30 20.80 2.28
C VAL A 117 -2.24 22.31 2.13
N SER A 118 -1.78 23.00 3.17
CA SER A 118 -1.49 24.43 3.12
C SER A 118 -0.07 24.71 3.59
N GLN A 119 0.47 25.86 3.19
CA GLN A 119 1.83 26.25 3.54
C GLN A 119 1.81 27.01 4.87
N LEU A 120 2.54 26.53 5.88
CA LEU A 120 2.56 27.19 7.19
C LEU A 120 3.05 28.64 7.09
N SER A 121 4.05 28.91 6.25
CA SER A 121 4.59 30.27 6.05
C SER A 121 3.72 31.20 5.20
N SER A 122 2.71 30.70 4.48
CA SER A 122 1.87 31.59 3.65
C SER A 122 0.95 32.44 4.50
N ASP A 123 0.64 31.98 5.72
CA ASP A 123 -0.07 32.76 6.70
C ASP A 123 0.94 33.39 7.68
N LYS A 124 1.04 34.72 7.65
CA LYS A 124 1.93 35.49 8.55
C LYS A 124 1.31 35.76 9.91
N SER A 125 0.15 35.18 10.17
CA SER A 125 -0.65 35.43 11.35
C SER A 125 -0.48 34.36 12.43
N ASP A 126 -0.83 34.70 13.65
CA ASP A 126 -1.07 33.77 14.76
C ASP A 126 -2.32 32.86 14.54
N ASN A 127 -2.73 32.61 13.29
CA ASN A 127 -3.86 31.73 12.96
C ASN A 127 -3.53 30.24 13.18
N TRP A 128 -2.25 29.89 13.20
CA TRP A 128 -1.81 28.54 13.55
C TRP A 128 -1.79 28.38 15.08
N LEU A 129 -2.40 27.32 15.60
CA LEU A 129 -2.46 27.06 17.05
C LEU A 129 -1.06 27.05 17.69
N PHE A 130 -0.06 26.52 16.99
CA PHE A 130 1.33 26.46 17.45
C PHE A 130 2.24 27.52 16.80
N GLY A 131 1.64 28.49 16.11
CA GLY A 131 2.29 29.63 15.46
C GLY A 131 3.29 29.29 14.35
N TYR A 132 3.88 30.32 13.75
CA TYR A 132 4.97 30.19 12.79
C TYR A 132 5.92 31.39 12.85
N ASN A 133 7.19 31.16 13.20
CA ASN A 133 8.24 32.18 13.27
C ASN A 133 8.66 32.63 11.87
N THR A 134 8.14 33.76 11.41
CA THR A 134 8.49 34.37 10.11
C THR A 134 9.75 35.25 10.14
N GLY A 135 10.26 35.57 11.35
CA GLY A 135 11.26 36.63 11.55
C GLY A 135 12.73 36.21 11.54
N SER A 136 13.04 34.92 11.49
CA SER A 136 14.44 34.46 11.50
C SER A 136 15.02 34.34 10.10
N THR A 137 16.13 35.02 9.83
CA THR A 137 16.94 34.82 8.62
C THR A 137 17.88 33.62 8.73
N ASN A 138 18.04 33.04 9.92
CA ASN A 138 18.78 31.81 10.12
C ASN A 138 17.93 30.60 9.67
N PRO A 139 18.34 29.84 8.63
CA PRO A 139 17.60 28.69 8.13
C PRO A 139 17.48 27.54 9.15
N ASN A 140 18.35 27.51 10.17
CA ASN A 140 18.34 26.51 11.24
C ASN A 140 17.55 26.96 12.48
N ALA A 141 16.96 28.15 12.48
CA ALA A 141 16.14 28.59 13.60
C ALA A 141 14.82 27.80 13.63
N PRO A 142 14.32 27.45 14.84
CA PRO A 142 12.99 26.87 15.00
C PRO A 142 11.91 27.73 14.33
N LYS A 143 11.11 27.12 13.47
CA LYS A 143 9.97 27.75 12.79
C LYS A 143 8.70 27.66 13.62
N MET A 144 8.58 26.66 14.49
CA MET A 144 7.48 26.52 15.44
C MET A 144 7.63 27.51 16.61
N TYR A 145 6.53 27.99 17.19
CA TYR A 145 6.61 28.75 18.45
C TYR A 145 7.03 27.83 19.60
N SER A 146 7.79 28.36 20.57
CA SER A 146 7.97 27.68 21.86
C SER A 146 6.62 27.53 22.58
N ALA A 147 6.52 26.64 23.59
CA ALA A 147 5.27 26.47 24.34
C ALA A 147 4.76 27.79 24.95
N TYR A 148 5.68 28.67 25.38
CA TYR A 148 5.34 30.02 25.84
C TYR A 148 4.72 30.90 24.75
N GLY A 149 5.22 30.78 23.52
CA GLY A 149 4.71 31.49 22.35
C GLY A 149 3.35 30.95 21.92
N ALA A 150 3.20 29.63 21.80
CA ALA A 150 1.95 28.99 21.40
C ALA A 150 0.81 29.27 22.38
N LEU A 151 1.08 29.24 23.69
CA LEU A 151 0.09 29.59 24.71
C LEU A 151 -0.06 31.10 24.92
N HIS A 152 0.75 31.95 24.28
CA HIS A 152 0.82 33.40 24.57
C HIS A 152 0.90 33.70 26.08
N PHE A 153 1.69 32.90 26.81
CA PHE A 153 1.85 32.97 28.26
C PHE A 153 3.30 32.75 28.66
N GLY A 154 3.84 33.61 29.51
CA GLY A 154 5.23 33.56 29.97
C GLY A 154 6.23 34.08 28.94
N GLY A 155 7.50 33.70 29.07
CA GLY A 155 8.58 34.30 28.28
C GLY A 155 8.65 35.82 28.45
N ASN A 156 8.58 36.56 27.33
CA ASN A 156 8.63 38.03 27.30
C ASN A 156 7.27 38.71 27.53
N GLN A 157 6.19 37.94 27.74
CA GLN A 157 4.86 38.51 28.00
C GLN A 157 4.77 39.09 29.42
N THR A 158 3.96 40.13 29.58
CA THR A 158 3.66 40.74 30.87
C THR A 158 2.39 40.15 31.43
N GLU A 159 2.51 39.42 32.54
CA GLU A 159 1.36 38.85 33.25
C GLU A 159 1.35 39.33 34.70
N GLN A 160 0.15 39.65 35.17
CA GLN A 160 -0.07 40.01 36.56
C GLN A 160 -0.52 38.78 37.34
N TYR A 161 0.19 38.47 38.42
CA TYR A 161 -0.27 37.44 39.36
C TYR A 161 -1.47 37.95 40.16
N MET A 162 -2.54 37.16 40.20
CA MET A 162 -3.85 37.52 40.77
C MET A 162 -4.15 36.78 42.09
N GLY A 163 -3.19 35.99 42.60
CA GLY A 163 -3.37 35.16 43.78
C GLY A 163 -3.82 33.73 43.46
N THR A 164 -4.15 32.99 44.51
CA THR A 164 -4.63 31.59 44.42
C THR A 164 -6.15 31.51 44.42
N THR A 165 -6.71 30.51 43.73
CA THR A 165 -8.14 30.19 43.75
C THR A 165 -8.37 28.69 43.54
N THR A 166 -9.62 28.24 43.50
CA THR A 166 -9.97 26.83 43.26
C THR A 166 -10.65 26.66 41.91
N VAL A 167 -10.19 25.69 41.11
CA VAL A 167 -10.79 25.30 39.83
C VAL A 167 -10.96 23.78 39.81
N ARG A 168 -12.20 23.29 39.61
CA ARG A 168 -12.53 21.85 39.62
C ARG A 168 -11.98 21.10 40.84
N GLY A 169 -12.02 21.74 42.01
CA GLY A 169 -11.48 21.20 43.27
C GLY A 169 -9.96 21.28 43.44
N MET A 170 -9.23 21.79 42.45
CA MET A 170 -7.78 21.97 42.52
C MET A 170 -7.40 23.39 42.95
N LEU A 171 -6.43 23.50 43.86
CA LEU A 171 -5.85 24.79 44.22
C LEU A 171 -4.89 25.26 43.11
N VAL A 172 -5.15 26.44 42.56
CA VAL A 172 -4.44 26.99 41.40
C VAL A 172 -3.93 28.41 41.65
N ASP A 173 -2.76 28.70 41.11
CA ASP A 173 -2.24 30.04 40.90
C ASP A 173 -2.90 30.65 39.65
N ARG A 174 -3.35 31.91 39.76
CA ARG A 174 -4.00 32.64 38.67
C ARG A 174 -3.12 33.79 38.18
N TRP A 175 -2.92 33.85 36.88
CA TRP A 175 -2.29 34.98 36.19
C TRP A 175 -3.24 35.62 35.19
N GLN A 176 -3.13 36.93 34.99
CA GLN A 176 -3.91 37.67 34.02
C GLN A 176 -3.00 38.32 32.99
N SER A 177 -3.35 38.14 31.72
CA SER A 177 -2.72 38.74 30.54
C SER A 177 -3.72 39.64 29.81
N CYS A 178 -3.21 40.66 29.12
CA CYS A 178 -3.96 41.45 28.17
C CYS A 178 -3.32 41.30 26.80
N LEU A 179 -4.02 40.63 25.89
CA LEU A 179 -3.49 40.27 24.57
C LEU A 179 -4.22 41.05 23.48
N TYR A 180 -3.47 41.44 22.46
CA TYR A 180 -4.00 41.92 21.19
C TYR A 180 -3.50 41.02 20.07
N TRP A 181 -4.41 40.46 19.29
CA TRP A 181 -4.12 39.65 18.12
C TRP A 181 -4.45 40.45 16.87
N PRO A 182 -3.44 41.01 16.17
CA PRO A 182 -3.66 41.93 15.06
C PRO A 182 -4.45 41.31 13.91
N ASN A 183 -4.25 40.01 13.64
CA ASN A 183 -4.85 39.34 12.49
C ASN A 183 -6.36 39.12 12.66
N MET A 184 -6.80 38.89 13.89
CA MET A 184 -8.22 38.82 14.24
C MET A 184 -8.77 40.19 14.63
N ASP A 185 -7.91 41.21 14.70
CA ASP A 185 -8.21 42.51 15.32
C ASP A 185 -8.93 42.33 16.65
N ALA A 186 -8.36 41.50 17.52
CA ALA A 186 -9.01 41.03 18.73
C ALA A 186 -8.23 41.51 19.96
N THR A 187 -8.92 42.21 20.86
CA THR A 187 -8.36 42.54 22.18
C THR A 187 -9.05 41.70 23.24
N MET A 188 -8.28 41.08 24.13
CA MET A 188 -8.81 40.14 25.10
C MET A 188 -8.03 40.14 26.42
N THR A 189 -8.79 39.95 27.50
CA THR A 189 -8.24 39.54 28.78
C THR A 189 -8.19 38.02 28.83
N VAL A 190 -7.02 37.46 29.14
CA VAL A 190 -6.84 36.03 29.36
C VAL A 190 -6.46 35.80 30.81
N ASN A 191 -7.20 34.96 31.53
CA ASN A 191 -6.75 34.46 32.83
C ASN A 191 -6.27 33.01 32.67
N TRP A 192 -5.03 32.77 33.08
CA TRP A 192 -4.40 31.46 33.09
C TRP A 192 -4.40 30.89 34.51
N TYR A 193 -4.69 29.60 34.62
CA TYR A 193 -4.78 28.90 35.91
C TYR A 193 -3.86 27.67 35.87
N PHE A 194 -2.84 27.63 36.73
CA PHE A 194 -1.96 26.47 36.90
C PHE A 194 -2.03 25.95 38.31
N THR A 195 -1.84 24.65 38.54
CA THR A 195 -1.78 24.12 39.91
C THR A 195 -0.68 24.81 40.72
N VAL A 196 -0.95 25.03 42.01
CA VAL A 196 0.06 25.64 42.90
C VAL A 196 1.26 24.72 43.09
N ASP A 197 2.36 25.31 43.57
CA ASP A 197 3.50 24.54 44.05
C ASP A 197 3.08 23.63 45.23
N GLY A 198 3.50 22.36 45.19
CA GLY A 198 3.07 21.32 46.13
C GLY A 198 1.69 20.70 45.85
N TRP A 199 0.98 21.10 44.78
CA TRP A 199 -0.18 20.36 44.28
C TRP A 199 0.23 19.42 43.16
N ASP A 200 0.48 18.17 43.52
CA ASP A 200 0.79 17.09 42.58
C ASP A 200 -0.50 16.59 41.93
N THR A 201 -0.57 16.68 40.60
CA THR A 201 -1.58 15.92 39.85
C THR A 201 -1.14 14.47 39.73
N ALA A 202 -1.93 13.63 39.07
CA ALA A 202 -1.58 12.22 38.87
C ALA A 202 -0.21 11.99 38.19
N ILE A 203 0.36 13.01 37.51
CA ILE A 203 1.56 12.86 36.69
C ILE A 203 2.58 13.97 36.94
N GLN A 204 2.15 15.22 37.13
CA GLN A 204 3.06 16.37 37.20
C GLN A 204 2.51 17.48 38.11
N SER A 205 3.39 18.31 38.67
CA SER A 205 3.02 19.52 39.41
C SER A 205 3.12 20.77 38.52
N ARG A 206 2.44 21.85 38.94
CA ARG A 206 2.42 23.15 38.22
C ARG A 206 1.95 23.08 36.77
N VAL A 207 0.89 22.30 36.50
CA VAL A 207 0.33 22.08 35.16
C VAL A 207 -0.81 23.05 34.85
N PRO A 208 -1.07 23.40 33.57
CA PRO A 208 -2.23 24.20 33.20
C PRO A 208 -3.53 23.44 33.50
N VAL A 209 -4.52 24.15 34.03
CA VAL A 209 -5.83 23.61 34.41
C VAL A 209 -6.96 24.27 33.63
N ARG A 210 -6.87 25.58 33.43
CA ARG A 210 -7.88 26.37 32.74
C ARG A 210 -7.26 27.61 32.10
N ALA A 211 -7.86 28.08 31.01
CA ALA A 211 -7.76 29.45 30.55
C ALA A 211 -9.16 30.03 30.31
N THR A 212 -9.38 31.28 30.71
CA THR A 212 -10.64 32.00 30.39
C THR A 212 -10.30 33.23 29.57
N VAL A 213 -10.96 33.37 28.43
CA VAL A 213 -10.75 34.45 27.47
C VAL A 213 -12.03 35.28 27.36
N VAL A 214 -11.94 36.57 27.67
CA VAL A 214 -13.05 37.52 27.49
C VAL A 214 -12.53 38.73 26.73
N GLY A 215 -13.22 39.12 25.66
CA GLY A 215 -12.74 40.21 24.81
C GLY A 215 -13.69 40.61 23.70
N LYS A 216 -13.16 41.32 22.71
CA LYS A 216 -13.86 41.72 21.50
C LYS A 216 -13.01 41.43 20.27
N ILE A 217 -13.66 40.93 19.23
CA ILE A 217 -13.13 40.76 17.88
C ILE A 217 -13.78 41.83 16.99
N TYR A 218 -13.01 42.50 16.16
CA TYR A 218 -13.49 43.56 15.27
C TYR A 218 -13.50 43.06 13.82
N GLU A 219 -14.66 42.64 13.35
CA GLU A 219 -14.84 42.06 12.02
C GLU A 219 -15.17 43.15 10.97
N PRO A 220 -14.66 43.04 9.73
CA PRO A 220 -15.05 43.94 8.64
C PRO A 220 -16.56 43.92 8.40
N ASN A 221 -17.15 45.08 8.13
CA ASN A 221 -18.56 45.21 7.78
C ASN A 221 -18.75 45.74 6.35
N PHE A 222 -19.96 45.58 5.82
CA PHE A 222 -20.33 45.98 4.45
C PHE A 222 -20.16 47.48 4.15
N ASN A 223 -19.96 48.33 5.16
CA ASN A 223 -19.80 49.77 5.03
C ASN A 223 -18.32 50.22 5.13
N ASN A 224 -17.37 49.32 4.86
CA ASN A 224 -15.93 49.57 5.03
C ASN A 224 -15.54 50.00 6.47
N GLY A 225 -16.35 49.65 7.47
CA GLY A 225 -16.05 49.82 8.89
C GLY A 225 -15.79 48.48 9.57
N ARG A 226 -15.64 48.49 10.90
CA ARG A 226 -15.54 47.27 11.72
C ARG A 226 -16.64 47.20 12.76
N THR A 227 -17.16 46.01 12.99
CA THR A 227 -18.19 45.74 14.01
C THR A 227 -17.59 44.89 15.11
N ALA A 228 -17.75 45.32 16.36
CA ALA A 228 -17.25 44.57 17.51
C ALA A 228 -18.20 43.41 17.87
N ARG A 229 -17.64 42.22 18.01
CA ARG A 229 -18.29 41.02 18.52
C ARG A 229 -17.64 40.63 19.84
N ALA A 230 -18.42 40.53 20.91
CA ALA A 230 -17.90 40.06 22.19
C ALA A 230 -17.60 38.55 22.12
N ILE A 231 -16.51 38.12 22.75
CA ILE A 231 -16.12 36.72 22.89
C ILE A 231 -16.01 36.34 24.37
N ASN A 232 -16.40 35.11 24.69
CA ASN A 232 -16.31 34.56 26.04
C ASN A 232 -16.05 33.04 25.96
N HIS A 233 -14.78 32.67 26.02
CA HIS A 233 -14.35 31.30 25.87
C HIS A 233 -13.75 30.78 27.18
N THR A 234 -13.89 29.48 27.42
CA THR A 234 -13.24 28.78 28.53
C THR A 234 -12.59 27.52 27.99
N TYR A 235 -11.28 27.39 28.20
CA TYR A 235 -10.48 26.24 27.80
C TYR A 235 -10.12 25.46 29.04
N GLU A 236 -10.56 24.21 29.11
CA GLU A 236 -10.35 23.32 30.25
C GLU A 236 -9.26 22.31 29.88
N PHE A 237 -8.09 22.42 30.51
CA PHE A 237 -6.98 21.52 30.25
C PHE A 237 -7.08 20.29 31.15
N ALA A 238 -6.98 19.10 30.57
CA ALA A 238 -7.00 17.82 31.26
C ALA A 238 -5.89 16.92 30.73
N GLU A 239 -5.45 15.96 31.54
CA GLU A 239 -4.42 14.99 31.17
C GLU A 239 -3.12 15.63 30.64
N PHE A 240 -2.75 16.82 31.11
CA PHE A 240 -1.51 17.47 30.70
C PHE A 240 -0.29 16.66 31.13
N ARG A 241 0.59 16.36 30.18
CA ARG A 241 1.85 15.64 30.40
C ARG A 241 2.98 16.36 29.68
N GLY A 242 4.07 16.66 30.38
CA GLY A 242 5.29 17.21 29.77
C GLY A 242 6.13 16.24 28.94
N GLN A 243 5.53 15.13 28.50
CA GLN A 243 6.09 14.11 27.61
C GLN A 243 4.93 13.31 27.00
N PHE A 244 5.18 12.63 25.88
CA PHE A 244 4.18 11.71 25.33
C PHE A 244 4.04 10.47 26.22
N PRO A 245 2.82 9.94 26.42
CA PRO A 245 2.64 8.68 27.12
C PRO A 245 3.34 7.52 26.38
N ASP A 246 3.90 6.55 27.12
CA ASP A 246 4.62 5.39 26.54
C ASP A 246 3.77 4.54 25.58
N TYR A 247 2.44 4.60 25.69
CA TYR A 247 1.51 3.88 24.82
C TYR A 247 1.18 4.63 23.52
N VAL A 248 1.57 5.90 23.40
CA VAL A 248 1.43 6.68 22.17
C VAL A 248 2.70 6.51 21.37
N ASP A 249 2.58 6.02 20.15
CA ASP A 249 3.72 5.92 19.24
C ASP A 249 3.95 7.27 18.53
N PRO A 250 4.99 8.04 18.92
CA PRO A 250 5.25 9.36 18.33
C PRO A 250 5.72 9.26 16.88
N THR A 251 6.07 8.07 16.37
CA THR A 251 6.49 7.92 14.98
C THR A 251 5.33 8.06 14.00
N HIS A 252 4.10 7.74 14.43
CA HIS A 252 2.91 7.77 13.56
C HIS A 252 1.93 8.89 13.90
N LEU A 253 2.02 9.42 15.11
CA LEU A 253 1.16 10.49 15.61
C LEU A 253 1.17 11.76 14.73
N PHE A 254 2.30 12.02 14.08
CA PHE A 254 2.51 13.21 13.25
C PHE A 254 2.47 12.89 11.75
N GLU A 255 1.98 11.71 11.37
CA GLU A 255 1.84 11.29 9.98
C GLU A 255 0.37 11.25 9.60
N THR A 256 0.06 11.41 8.31
CA THR A 256 -1.31 11.32 7.83
C THR A 256 -1.83 9.89 7.99
N PRO A 257 -3.10 9.69 8.42
CA PRO A 257 -3.71 8.36 8.48
C PRO A 257 -3.67 7.62 7.14
N SER A 258 -3.74 6.29 7.18
CA SER A 258 -3.82 5.46 5.97
C SER A 258 -5.05 5.81 5.13
N GLY A 259 -4.90 5.82 3.80
CA GLY A 259 -6.00 6.05 2.85
C GLY A 259 -6.27 7.51 2.47
N TYR A 260 -5.69 8.48 3.18
CA TYR A 260 -5.87 9.90 2.88
C TYR A 260 -4.82 10.39 1.89
N VAL A 261 -5.23 10.64 0.65
CA VAL A 261 -4.37 11.30 -0.34
C VAL A 261 -4.47 12.80 -0.16
N CYS A 262 -3.34 13.46 0.13
CA CYS A 262 -3.24 14.90 0.35
C CYS A 262 -2.64 15.61 -0.89
N PRO A 263 -3.45 16.20 -1.79
CA PRO A 263 -2.95 16.82 -3.01
C PRO A 263 -2.04 18.01 -2.71
N GLY A 264 -0.91 18.12 -3.43
CA GLY A 264 0.06 19.21 -3.24
C GLY A 264 1.10 18.97 -2.14
N ARG A 265 1.05 17.82 -1.46
CA ARG A 265 2.10 17.39 -0.52
C ARG A 265 3.47 17.35 -1.19
N LYS A 266 4.49 17.85 -0.49
CA LYS A 266 5.88 17.82 -0.93
C LYS A 266 6.42 16.41 -0.84
N ASN A 267 6.96 15.94 -1.95
CA ASN A 267 7.61 14.65 -2.01
C ASN A 267 9.04 14.75 -1.46
N THR A 268 9.27 14.28 -0.23
CA THR A 268 10.59 14.31 0.42
C THR A 268 11.42 13.05 0.19
N LYS A 269 10.81 11.97 -0.34
CA LYS A 269 11.50 10.71 -0.63
C LYS A 269 11.03 10.11 -1.96
N PRO A 270 11.93 9.86 -2.92
CA PRO A 270 11.54 9.27 -4.20
C PRO A 270 10.98 7.86 -4.00
N LEU A 271 10.00 7.50 -4.83
CA LEU A 271 9.49 6.13 -4.89
C LEU A 271 10.63 5.17 -5.26
N PRO A 272 10.74 3.99 -4.62
CA PRO A 272 11.81 3.05 -4.95
C PRO A 272 11.71 2.56 -6.40
N THR A 273 12.86 2.17 -6.98
CA THR A 273 12.93 1.68 -8.37
C THR A 273 13.08 0.16 -8.38
N PRO A 274 12.12 -0.59 -8.96
CA PRO A 274 12.16 -2.04 -8.92
C PRO A 274 13.24 -2.61 -9.83
N SER A 275 13.83 -3.73 -9.40
CA SER A 275 14.72 -4.55 -10.24
C SER A 275 13.96 -5.18 -11.42
N ASN A 276 14.68 -5.55 -12.48
CA ASN A 276 14.13 -6.26 -13.63
C ASN A 276 13.78 -7.73 -13.35
N TYR A 277 14.12 -8.21 -12.16
CA TYR A 277 13.78 -9.54 -11.70
C TYR A 277 13.53 -9.51 -10.20
N PHE A 278 12.55 -10.29 -9.76
CA PHE A 278 12.23 -10.45 -8.36
C PHE A 278 11.34 -11.68 -8.18
N ARG A 279 11.28 -12.17 -6.94
CA ARG A 279 10.29 -13.15 -6.50
C ARG A 279 9.73 -12.75 -5.16
N PHE A 280 8.48 -13.11 -4.91
CA PHE A 280 7.86 -12.95 -3.60
C PHE A 280 6.62 -13.83 -3.44
N THR A 281 6.17 -13.96 -2.20
CA THR A 281 4.84 -14.49 -1.87
C THR A 281 3.94 -13.36 -1.43
N SER A 282 2.70 -13.31 -1.91
CA SER A 282 1.69 -12.36 -1.49
C SER A 282 0.49 -13.09 -0.88
N GLU A 283 0.14 -12.70 0.34
CA GLU A 283 -1.15 -13.02 0.96
C GLU A 283 -2.13 -11.90 0.65
N ILE A 284 -3.24 -12.25 0.02
CA ILE A 284 -4.25 -11.30 -0.45
C ILE A 284 -5.45 -11.42 0.48
N LEU A 285 -5.69 -10.38 1.27
CA LEU A 285 -6.87 -10.26 2.11
C LEU A 285 -7.93 -9.44 1.37
N ASP A 286 -9.13 -9.99 1.27
CA ASP A 286 -10.35 -9.26 0.90
C ASP A 286 -11.23 -9.18 2.15
N PRO A 287 -11.17 -8.09 2.93
CA PRO A 287 -11.97 -7.93 4.14
C PRO A 287 -13.47 -7.89 3.86
N ASN A 288 -13.88 -7.43 2.68
CA ASN A 288 -15.29 -7.30 2.31
C ASN A 288 -15.91 -8.68 2.08
N GLN A 289 -15.20 -9.56 1.38
CA GLN A 289 -15.61 -10.95 1.18
C GLN A 289 -15.18 -11.89 2.31
N LYS A 290 -14.33 -11.43 3.24
CA LYS A 290 -13.70 -12.22 4.30
C LYS A 290 -12.93 -13.42 3.75
N THR A 291 -12.19 -13.21 2.68
CA THR A 291 -11.38 -14.26 2.03
C THR A 291 -9.89 -13.97 2.14
N ILE A 292 -9.11 -15.05 2.11
CA ILE A 292 -7.65 -15.01 2.14
C ILE A 292 -7.15 -15.87 0.98
N GLY A 293 -6.35 -15.27 0.11
CA GLY A 293 -5.66 -15.93 -1.00
C GLY A 293 -4.15 -15.87 -0.82
N PHE A 294 -3.45 -16.77 -1.51
CA PHE A 294 -2.00 -16.76 -1.57
C PHE A 294 -1.56 -16.91 -3.03
N ILE A 295 -0.58 -16.11 -3.43
CA ILE A 295 0.09 -16.20 -4.72
C ILE A 295 1.60 -16.15 -4.50
N LYS A 296 2.35 -17.00 -5.18
CA LYS A 296 3.82 -16.90 -5.25
C LYS A 296 4.18 -16.46 -6.66
N GLU A 297 5.06 -15.49 -6.79
CA GLU A 297 5.37 -14.88 -8.07
C GLU A 297 6.88 -14.89 -8.30
N TRP A 298 7.27 -15.21 -9.52
CA TRP A 298 8.62 -15.06 -10.06
C TRP A 298 8.50 -14.25 -11.33
N TYR A 299 9.24 -13.15 -11.38
CA TYR A 299 9.26 -12.25 -12.52
C TYR A 299 10.70 -12.10 -12.99
N ASP A 300 10.93 -12.32 -14.29
CA ASP A 300 12.20 -12.04 -14.92
C ASP A 300 11.98 -11.38 -16.29
N TYR A 301 12.14 -10.06 -16.32
CA TYR A 301 12.03 -9.28 -17.55
C TYR A 301 13.10 -9.63 -18.58
N ASN A 302 14.33 -9.91 -18.12
CA ASN A 302 15.47 -10.17 -18.99
C ASN A 302 15.32 -11.51 -19.72
N MET A 303 14.80 -12.53 -19.03
CA MET A 303 14.43 -13.82 -19.62
C MET A 303 13.09 -13.78 -20.34
N SER A 304 12.28 -12.73 -20.11
CA SER A 304 10.92 -12.60 -20.62
C SER A 304 10.04 -13.77 -20.14
N LEU A 305 10.14 -14.10 -18.85
CA LEU A 305 9.38 -15.16 -18.20
C LEU A 305 8.70 -14.64 -16.94
N VAL A 306 7.47 -15.06 -16.73
CA VAL A 306 6.74 -14.87 -15.47
C VAL A 306 6.18 -16.20 -15.03
N ARG A 307 6.26 -16.48 -13.73
CA ARG A 307 5.58 -17.61 -13.12
C ARG A 307 4.78 -17.14 -11.94
N TYR A 308 3.61 -17.72 -11.76
CA TYR A 308 2.90 -17.60 -10.51
C TYR A 308 2.21 -18.90 -10.11
N ASP A 309 2.23 -19.18 -8.82
CA ASP A 309 1.55 -20.31 -8.21
C ASP A 309 0.38 -19.80 -7.36
N TYR A 310 -0.81 -20.32 -7.59
CA TYR A 310 -2.02 -19.86 -6.89
C TYR A 310 -3.05 -20.97 -6.73
N LYS A 311 -3.98 -20.79 -5.79
CA LYS A 311 -5.20 -21.61 -5.71
C LYS A 311 -6.36 -20.88 -6.36
N PRO A 312 -7.09 -21.52 -7.30
CA PRO A 312 -8.28 -20.91 -7.89
C PRO A 312 -9.30 -20.54 -6.82
N ASN A 313 -9.95 -19.39 -6.99
CA ASN A 313 -11.08 -19.01 -6.16
C ASN A 313 -12.19 -20.09 -6.30
N PRO A 314 -12.81 -20.56 -5.21
CA PRO A 314 -13.91 -21.53 -5.24
C PRO A 314 -15.07 -21.19 -6.19
N ILE A 315 -15.26 -19.91 -6.52
CA ILE A 315 -16.29 -19.44 -7.46
C ILE A 315 -15.89 -19.68 -8.94
N ASN A 316 -14.58 -19.73 -9.24
CA ASN A 316 -14.02 -19.86 -10.59
C ASN A 316 -13.55 -21.29 -10.93
N VAL A 317 -14.00 -22.30 -10.18
CA VAL A 317 -13.53 -23.71 -10.18
C VAL A 317 -13.80 -24.48 -11.48
N VAL A 318 -14.57 -23.91 -12.40
CA VAL A 318 -15.24 -24.61 -13.52
C VAL A 318 -14.27 -25.43 -14.41
N ASN A 319 -13.00 -25.04 -14.53
CA ASN A 319 -12.07 -25.66 -15.48
C ASN A 319 -10.87 -26.43 -14.85
N PHE A 320 -10.45 -26.12 -13.63
CA PHE A 320 -9.17 -26.61 -13.07
C PHE A 320 -9.26 -27.18 -11.64
N GLY A 321 -10.46 -27.27 -11.07
CA GLY A 321 -10.64 -27.80 -9.70
C GLY A 321 -10.15 -26.85 -8.61
N LEU A 322 -9.86 -27.42 -7.43
CA LEU A 322 -9.40 -26.69 -6.23
C LEU A 322 -7.90 -26.87 -5.96
N ASP A 323 -7.19 -27.51 -6.88
CA ASP A 323 -5.77 -27.80 -6.73
C ASP A 323 -4.90 -26.56 -6.99
N THR A 324 -3.65 -26.62 -6.53
CA THR A 324 -2.72 -25.52 -6.75
C THR A 324 -2.26 -25.53 -8.20
N LEU A 325 -2.44 -24.39 -8.86
CA LEU A 325 -2.00 -24.20 -10.23
C LEU A 325 -0.64 -23.51 -10.25
N SER A 326 0.16 -23.87 -11.25
CA SER A 326 1.38 -23.18 -11.65
C SER A 326 1.13 -22.63 -13.04
N GLU A 327 1.27 -21.33 -13.23
CA GLU A 327 1.16 -20.71 -14.55
C GLU A 327 2.50 -20.09 -14.92
N VAL A 328 3.02 -20.46 -16.08
CA VAL A 328 4.28 -19.95 -16.63
C VAL A 328 3.97 -19.21 -17.93
N HIS A 329 4.21 -17.91 -17.96
CA HIS A 329 4.09 -17.08 -19.15
C HIS A 329 5.45 -16.99 -19.83
N ASP A 330 5.55 -17.54 -21.03
CA ASP A 330 6.70 -17.35 -21.92
C ASP A 330 6.42 -16.22 -22.91
N TRP A 331 6.94 -15.03 -22.60
CA TRP A 331 6.77 -13.84 -23.41
C TRP A 331 7.65 -13.83 -24.67
N ASN A 332 8.56 -14.80 -24.83
CA ASN A 332 9.29 -14.98 -26.08
C ASN A 332 8.41 -15.59 -27.17
N GLU A 333 7.48 -16.47 -26.79
CA GLU A 333 6.53 -17.15 -27.69
C GLU A 333 5.10 -16.59 -27.59
N GLY A 334 4.78 -15.87 -26.50
CA GLY A 334 3.47 -15.28 -26.23
C GLY A 334 2.44 -16.27 -25.68
N VAL A 335 2.90 -17.31 -24.99
CA VAL A 335 2.06 -18.43 -24.52
C VAL A 335 2.14 -18.60 -23.01
N ALA A 336 1.02 -18.98 -22.42
CA ALA A 336 0.87 -19.32 -21.01
C ALA A 336 0.70 -20.84 -20.86
N TYR A 337 1.54 -21.44 -20.04
CA TYR A 337 1.47 -22.85 -19.63
C TYR A 337 0.81 -22.94 -18.26
N ARG A 338 -0.45 -23.35 -18.20
CA ARG A 338 -1.19 -23.51 -16.95
C ARG A 338 -1.24 -24.98 -16.54
N MET A 339 -0.60 -25.30 -15.42
CA MET A 339 -0.36 -26.66 -14.94
C MET A 339 -1.06 -26.91 -13.61
N ASP A 340 -1.82 -28.00 -13.52
CA ASP A 340 -2.28 -28.56 -12.24
C ASP A 340 -1.13 -29.37 -11.62
N LYS A 341 -0.55 -28.86 -10.53
CA LYS A 341 0.61 -29.51 -9.88
C LYS A 341 0.28 -30.86 -9.26
N MET A 342 -0.99 -31.16 -9.01
CA MET A 342 -1.43 -32.40 -8.38
C MET A 342 -1.82 -33.47 -9.41
N ARG A 343 -2.56 -33.09 -10.46
CA ARG A 343 -3.01 -34.03 -11.50
C ARG A 343 -2.07 -34.14 -12.69
N GLY A 344 -1.16 -33.18 -12.89
CA GLY A 344 -0.27 -33.13 -14.04
C GLY A 344 -0.96 -32.71 -15.35
N ASN A 345 -2.22 -32.27 -15.30
CA ASN A 345 -2.89 -31.71 -16.48
C ASN A 345 -2.27 -30.35 -16.81
N CYS A 346 -2.08 -30.10 -18.11
CA CYS A 346 -1.64 -28.80 -18.59
C CYS A 346 -2.57 -28.28 -19.70
N SER A 347 -2.78 -26.97 -19.71
CA SER A 347 -3.41 -26.24 -20.81
C SER A 347 -2.47 -25.14 -21.27
N VAL A 348 -2.33 -25.01 -22.59
CA VAL A 348 -1.51 -23.96 -23.22
C VAL A 348 -2.45 -22.99 -23.92
N THR A 349 -2.37 -21.70 -23.57
CA THR A 349 -3.19 -20.63 -24.14
C THR A 349 -2.33 -19.44 -24.55
N PRO A 350 -2.75 -18.58 -25.48
CA PRO A 350 -2.11 -17.28 -25.66
C PRO A 350 -2.20 -16.47 -24.36
N ILE A 351 -1.20 -15.63 -24.09
CA ILE A 351 -1.23 -14.72 -22.94
C ILE A 351 -2.29 -13.64 -23.18
N ALA A 352 -3.21 -13.47 -22.23
CA ALA A 352 -4.31 -12.53 -22.40
C ALA A 352 -3.86 -11.10 -22.06
N GLY A 353 -4.36 -10.10 -22.79
CA GLY A 353 -4.11 -8.69 -22.47
C GLY A 353 -4.65 -8.23 -21.12
N SER A 354 -5.53 -9.03 -20.50
CA SER A 354 -6.04 -8.82 -19.15
C SER A 354 -5.17 -9.40 -18.05
N ASP A 355 -4.15 -10.19 -18.38
CA ASP A 355 -3.25 -10.78 -17.39
C ASP A 355 -2.44 -9.70 -16.67
N PHE A 356 -2.11 -9.93 -15.40
CA PHE A 356 -1.54 -8.90 -14.54
C PHE A 356 -0.14 -8.46 -14.97
N ASP A 357 0.61 -9.34 -15.63
CA ASP A 357 1.93 -9.12 -16.18
C ASP A 357 1.89 -8.67 -17.66
N ALA A 358 0.69 -8.55 -18.25
CA ALA A 358 0.49 -8.16 -19.64
C ALA A 358 0.27 -6.65 -19.82
N HIS A 359 0.88 -6.11 -20.88
CA HIS A 359 0.59 -4.79 -21.42
C HIS A 359 0.11 -4.93 -22.87
N SER A 360 -1.17 -4.65 -23.11
CA SER A 360 -1.75 -4.63 -24.46
C SER A 360 -1.14 -3.52 -25.30
N LEU A 361 -0.68 -3.86 -26.51
CA LEU A 361 -0.19 -2.90 -27.50
C LEU A 361 -1.30 -2.53 -28.48
N ASP A 362 -2.16 -3.50 -28.82
CA ASP A 362 -3.35 -3.36 -29.63
C ASP A 362 -4.42 -4.40 -29.23
N ALA A 363 -5.43 -4.61 -30.06
CA ALA A 363 -6.52 -5.55 -29.80
C ALA A 363 -6.10 -7.04 -29.81
N THR A 364 -4.92 -7.34 -30.36
CA THR A 364 -4.44 -8.70 -30.66
C THR A 364 -3.04 -8.98 -30.15
N THR A 365 -2.26 -7.96 -29.80
CA THR A 365 -0.87 -8.14 -29.37
C THR A 365 -0.59 -7.59 -27.98
N VAL A 366 0.26 -8.33 -27.26
CA VAL A 366 0.67 -8.04 -25.88
C VAL A 366 2.19 -8.05 -25.74
N ARG A 367 2.69 -7.38 -24.71
CA ARG A 367 4.07 -7.50 -24.24
C ARG A 367 4.09 -7.65 -22.73
N ILE A 368 5.20 -8.18 -22.21
CA ILE A 368 5.45 -8.18 -20.76
C ILE A 368 5.49 -6.75 -20.23
N ARG A 369 4.89 -6.52 -19.07
CA ARG A 369 5.06 -5.30 -18.29
C ARG A 369 6.50 -5.19 -17.83
N THR A 370 7.07 -3.99 -17.88
CA THR A 370 8.30 -3.66 -17.16
C THR A 370 8.06 -3.77 -15.65
N ALA A 371 9.12 -3.87 -14.85
CA ALA A 371 8.98 -3.96 -13.40
C ALA A 371 8.21 -2.76 -12.80
N LYS A 372 8.41 -1.55 -13.35
CA LYS A 372 7.64 -0.37 -12.96
C LYS A 372 6.15 -0.49 -13.28
N GLU A 373 5.81 -1.05 -14.44
CA GLU A 373 4.42 -1.30 -14.84
C GLU A 373 3.77 -2.41 -14.02
N PHE A 374 4.54 -3.40 -13.60
CA PHE A 374 4.09 -4.48 -12.72
C PHE A 374 3.60 -3.94 -11.38
N PHE A 375 4.39 -3.07 -10.74
CA PHE A 375 4.03 -2.41 -9.49
C PHE A 375 3.12 -1.17 -9.68
N TYR A 376 2.74 -0.86 -10.92
CA TYR A 376 1.93 0.31 -11.30
C TYR A 376 2.56 1.68 -10.94
N PHE A 377 3.88 1.77 -10.97
CA PHE A 377 4.63 2.99 -10.65
C PHE A 377 4.71 3.98 -11.82
N ASP A 378 4.30 3.54 -13.02
CA ASP A 378 4.21 4.35 -14.24
C ASP A 378 2.87 5.07 -14.40
N LYS A 379 1.84 4.68 -13.62
CA LYS A 379 0.45 5.12 -13.84
C LYS A 379 0.11 6.48 -13.27
N THR A 380 0.78 6.85 -12.19
CA THR A 380 0.53 8.12 -11.48
C THR A 380 1.75 8.50 -10.65
N GLN A 381 1.77 9.74 -10.19
CA GLN A 381 2.79 10.20 -9.25
C GLN A 381 2.36 9.85 -7.82
N TYR A 382 3.15 9.00 -7.17
CA TYR A 382 2.97 8.70 -5.76
C TYR A 382 3.62 9.76 -4.87
N ALA A 383 2.90 10.20 -3.85
CA ALA A 383 3.39 11.09 -2.82
C ALA A 383 3.91 10.29 -1.64
N TYR A 384 5.11 10.60 -1.15
CA TYR A 384 5.62 10.04 0.09
C TYR A 384 4.84 10.58 1.29
N GLU A 385 4.41 9.69 2.19
CA GLU A 385 3.56 10.02 3.33
C GLU A 385 4.25 10.04 4.69
N GLY A 386 5.52 9.64 4.75
CA GLY A 386 6.23 9.47 6.01
C GLY A 386 6.36 8.00 6.41
N VAL A 387 6.52 7.77 7.71
CA VAL A 387 6.74 6.41 8.27
C VAL A 387 5.50 5.90 9.00
N LYS A 388 4.93 4.79 8.56
CA LYS A 388 3.79 4.11 9.20
C LYS A 388 4.11 2.67 9.55
N LYS A 389 3.43 2.11 10.55
CA LYS A 389 3.55 0.68 10.89
C LYS A 389 2.67 -0.18 9.99
N ALA A 390 3.27 -1.21 9.41
CA ALA A 390 2.56 -2.33 8.81
C ALA A 390 3.05 -3.63 9.45
N ARG A 391 2.14 -4.40 10.05
CA ARG A 391 2.46 -5.71 10.68
C ARG A 391 3.60 -5.64 11.73
N GLY A 392 3.67 -4.53 12.46
CA GLY A 392 4.72 -4.28 13.45
C GLY A 392 6.06 -3.80 12.88
N ILE A 393 6.17 -3.61 11.57
CA ILE A 393 7.36 -3.13 10.87
C ILE A 393 7.19 -1.66 10.49
N ASP A 394 8.18 -0.83 10.80
CA ASP A 394 8.21 0.57 10.38
C ASP A 394 8.49 0.66 8.89
N CYS A 395 7.59 1.31 8.16
CA CYS A 395 7.62 1.37 6.70
C CYS A 395 7.56 2.82 6.19
N ASN A 396 8.38 3.12 5.21
CA ASN A 396 8.19 4.26 4.32
C ASN A 396 6.94 4.04 3.46
N VAL A 397 6.03 5.01 3.44
CA VAL A 397 4.74 4.88 2.76
C VAL A 397 4.64 5.83 1.58
N TRP A 398 4.11 5.33 0.46
CA TRP A 398 3.77 6.12 -0.71
C TRP A 398 2.31 5.91 -1.08
N ILE A 399 1.58 6.98 -1.36
CA ILE A 399 0.15 6.93 -1.68
C ILE A 399 -0.15 7.65 -3.00
N ALA A 400 -1.14 7.14 -3.73
CA ALA A 400 -1.72 7.83 -4.88
C ALA A 400 -3.18 7.47 -5.09
N THR A 401 -3.92 8.33 -5.80
CA THR A 401 -5.24 8.03 -6.35
C THR A 401 -5.14 7.80 -7.86
N ARG A 402 -5.89 6.82 -8.35
CA ARG A 402 -6.03 6.46 -9.76
C ARG A 402 -7.50 6.27 -10.10
N ASN A 403 -7.85 6.39 -11.38
CA ASN A 403 -9.23 6.20 -11.85
C ASN A 403 -9.34 5.11 -12.94
N ASP A 404 -8.28 4.33 -13.16
CA ASP A 404 -8.20 3.27 -14.17
C ASP A 404 -8.35 1.86 -13.57
N TRP A 405 -8.71 1.75 -12.29
CA TRP A 405 -8.94 0.47 -11.61
C TRP A 405 -10.12 0.56 -10.60
N PRO A 406 -11.02 -0.45 -10.55
CA PRO A 406 -11.06 -1.64 -11.41
C PRO A 406 -11.48 -1.30 -12.85
N SER A 407 -11.15 -2.17 -13.81
CA SER A 407 -11.31 -1.94 -15.26
C SER A 407 -12.77 -1.76 -15.73
N THR A 408 -13.76 -1.97 -14.86
CA THR A 408 -15.20 -1.88 -15.14
C THR A 408 -15.75 -0.45 -15.21
N GLY A 409 -14.92 0.59 -15.03
CA GLY A 409 -15.32 1.99 -15.16
C GLY A 409 -14.37 2.93 -14.40
N PRO A 410 -14.51 4.26 -14.57
CA PRO A 410 -13.67 5.23 -13.88
C PRO A 410 -14.05 5.32 -12.40
N VAL A 411 -13.47 4.46 -11.57
CA VAL A 411 -13.64 4.45 -10.12
C VAL A 411 -12.35 4.94 -9.50
N ASN A 412 -12.44 5.91 -8.59
CA ASN A 412 -11.27 6.35 -7.82
C ASN A 412 -10.82 5.21 -6.90
N SER A 413 -9.59 4.76 -7.09
CA SER A 413 -8.89 3.81 -6.24
C SER A 413 -7.69 4.48 -5.59
N THR A 414 -7.52 4.24 -4.30
CA THR A 414 -6.37 4.65 -3.51
C THR A 414 -5.40 3.48 -3.39
N TRP A 415 -4.15 3.73 -3.75
CA TRP A 415 -3.05 2.77 -3.74
C TRP A 415 -2.01 3.25 -2.74
N GLU A 416 -1.73 2.45 -1.71
CA GLU A 416 -0.79 2.77 -0.64
C GLU A 416 0.26 1.65 -0.53
N TRP A 417 1.51 1.97 -0.80
CA TRP A 417 2.64 1.04 -0.77
C TRP A 417 3.51 1.25 0.46
N TYR A 418 3.85 0.16 1.14
CA TYR A 418 4.63 0.14 2.36
C TYR A 418 5.94 -0.61 2.12
N PHE A 419 7.06 0.09 2.25
CA PHE A 419 8.41 -0.47 2.16
C PHE A 419 9.13 -0.33 3.49
N ALA A 420 9.78 -1.39 3.97
CA ALA A 420 10.49 -1.33 5.24
C ALA A 420 11.52 -0.19 5.26
N VAL A 421 11.69 0.47 6.42
CA VAL A 421 12.80 1.41 6.61
C VAL A 421 14.14 0.66 6.63
N ASN A 422 15.23 1.34 6.28
CA ASN A 422 16.53 0.71 6.01
C ASN A 422 17.13 -0.08 7.20
N ASP A 423 16.67 0.18 8.43
CA ASP A 423 17.14 -0.51 9.64
C ASP A 423 16.56 -1.92 9.78
N TRP A 424 15.51 -2.26 9.02
CA TRP A 424 14.99 -3.62 8.93
C TRP A 424 15.75 -4.41 7.88
N ILE A 425 16.53 -5.39 8.35
CA ILE A 425 17.28 -6.32 7.51
C ILE A 425 16.63 -7.70 7.67
N GLN A 426 16.51 -8.45 6.58
CA GLN A 426 16.13 -9.86 6.71
C GLN A 426 17.19 -10.63 7.50
N SER A 427 16.81 -11.69 8.21
CA SER A 427 17.74 -12.50 9.01
C SER A 427 18.93 -13.06 8.21
N THR A 428 18.80 -13.12 6.89
CA THR A 428 19.84 -13.50 5.92
C THR A 428 20.92 -12.43 5.73
N GLY A 429 20.72 -11.21 6.23
CA GLY A 429 21.64 -10.08 6.11
C GLY A 429 21.52 -9.32 4.78
N HIS A 430 20.57 -9.69 3.91
CA HIS A 430 20.40 -9.05 2.61
C HIS A 430 19.71 -7.68 2.72
N THR A 431 20.26 -6.72 1.98
CA THR A 431 19.69 -5.39 1.73
C THR A 431 19.20 -5.33 0.29
N TYR A 432 18.02 -4.76 0.07
CA TYR A 432 17.36 -4.69 -1.23
C TYR A 432 17.46 -3.30 -1.84
N ASP A 433 17.77 -3.21 -3.13
CA ASP A 433 17.91 -1.92 -3.83
C ASP A 433 16.54 -1.26 -4.07
N PHE A 434 15.49 -2.06 -4.31
CA PHE A 434 14.09 -1.60 -4.37
C PHE A 434 13.52 -1.25 -2.98
N GLY A 435 14.25 -1.57 -1.91
CA GLY A 435 13.68 -1.66 -0.58
C GLY A 435 12.72 -2.84 -0.47
N MET A 436 12.55 -3.35 0.75
CA MET A 436 11.72 -4.54 0.98
C MET A 436 10.23 -4.16 1.03
N PRO A 437 9.39 -4.53 0.04
CA PRO A 437 7.96 -4.30 0.10
C PRO A 437 7.33 -5.18 1.18
N ILE A 438 6.52 -4.58 2.05
CA ILE A 438 5.89 -5.25 3.19
C ILE A 438 4.39 -5.40 2.97
N GLN A 439 3.75 -4.37 2.42
CA GLN A 439 2.31 -4.34 2.23
C GLN A 439 1.94 -3.40 1.08
N MET A 440 0.89 -3.75 0.32
CA MET A 440 0.14 -2.82 -0.51
C MET A 440 -1.32 -2.81 -0.05
N ARG A 441 -1.90 -1.63 0.14
CA ARG A 441 -3.33 -1.46 0.34
C ARG A 441 -3.96 -0.82 -0.89
N LEU A 442 -5.05 -1.41 -1.33
CA LEU A 442 -5.84 -0.97 -2.46
C LEU A 442 -7.28 -0.79 -2.01
N THR A 443 -7.81 0.42 -2.11
CA THR A 443 -9.14 0.73 -1.60
C THR A 443 -9.93 1.56 -2.60
N THR A 444 -11.20 1.22 -2.79
CA THR A 444 -12.22 2.03 -3.49
C THR A 444 -13.40 2.24 -2.55
N SER A 445 -14.50 2.82 -3.04
CA SER A 445 -15.77 2.88 -2.31
C SER A 445 -16.31 1.51 -1.92
N ASP A 446 -16.06 0.48 -2.74
CA ASP A 446 -16.74 -0.82 -2.64
C ASP A 446 -15.78 -2.01 -2.44
N LEU A 447 -14.48 -1.81 -2.70
CA LEU A 447 -13.45 -2.85 -2.65
C LEU A 447 -12.33 -2.44 -1.70
N SER A 448 -11.81 -3.41 -0.97
CA SER A 448 -10.61 -3.25 -0.15
C SER A 448 -9.77 -4.51 -0.27
N PHE A 449 -8.53 -4.36 -0.72
CA PHE A 449 -7.56 -5.45 -0.79
C PHE A 449 -6.30 -5.06 -0.03
N ILE A 450 -5.80 -6.01 0.75
CA ILE A 450 -4.53 -5.88 1.46
C ILE A 450 -3.63 -7.01 0.97
N TYR A 451 -2.53 -6.64 0.33
CA TYR A 451 -1.50 -7.56 -0.13
C TYR A 451 -0.37 -7.52 0.87
N ASN A 452 -0.23 -8.55 1.70
CA ASN A 452 0.93 -8.70 2.56
C ASN A 452 2.01 -9.44 1.78
N ILE A 453 3.20 -8.85 1.68
CA ILE A 453 4.30 -9.40 0.88
C ILE A 453 5.32 -10.06 1.81
N TYR A 454 5.82 -11.22 1.39
CA TYR A 454 6.72 -12.10 2.12
C TYR A 454 7.80 -12.63 1.19
N ASP A 455 8.93 -13.02 1.76
CA ASP A 455 10.04 -13.67 1.04
C ASP A 455 10.44 -12.90 -0.23
N TYR A 456 10.40 -11.56 -0.17
CA TYR A 456 10.81 -10.72 -1.27
C TYR A 456 12.30 -10.88 -1.51
N ASP A 457 12.66 -11.12 -2.75
CA ASP A 457 14.02 -11.37 -3.18
C ASP A 457 14.26 -10.78 -4.57
N GLU A 458 15.36 -10.05 -4.70
CA GLU A 458 15.82 -9.44 -5.95
C GLU A 458 16.87 -10.30 -6.65
N GLU A 459 17.15 -11.53 -6.20
CA GLU A 459 17.96 -12.46 -6.97
C GLU A 459 17.23 -12.91 -8.24
N GLN A 460 17.98 -13.01 -9.35
CA GLN A 460 17.42 -13.46 -10.62
C GLN A 460 16.88 -14.90 -10.48
N PRO A 461 15.59 -15.17 -10.78
CA PRO A 461 15.04 -16.51 -10.75
C PRO A 461 15.82 -17.51 -11.60
N SER A 462 15.89 -18.77 -11.16
CA SER A 462 16.51 -19.80 -11.97
C SER A 462 15.59 -20.15 -13.14
N ILE A 463 16.15 -20.46 -14.32
CA ILE A 463 15.37 -21.03 -15.43
C ILE A 463 14.61 -22.31 -15.02
N PHE A 464 15.16 -23.07 -14.06
CA PHE A 464 14.52 -24.27 -13.53
C PHE A 464 13.29 -23.96 -12.64
N ASP A 465 13.12 -22.71 -12.20
CA ASP A 465 11.88 -22.26 -11.55
C ASP A 465 10.72 -22.17 -12.54
N PHE A 466 10.95 -22.29 -13.86
CA PHE A 466 9.92 -22.20 -14.90
C PHE A 466 9.69 -23.56 -15.59
N ASP A 467 9.77 -24.69 -14.88
CA ASP A 467 9.59 -26.02 -15.48
C ASP A 467 8.18 -26.18 -16.10
N ILE A 468 8.14 -26.35 -17.43
CA ILE A 468 6.93 -26.61 -18.23
C ILE A 468 6.86 -28.05 -18.75
N SER A 469 7.72 -28.94 -18.26
CA SER A 469 7.86 -30.30 -18.81
C SER A 469 6.58 -31.12 -18.71
N SER A 470 5.71 -30.87 -17.73
CA SER A 470 4.42 -31.55 -17.58
C SER A 470 3.44 -31.27 -18.72
N CYS A 471 3.64 -30.18 -19.46
CA CYS A 471 2.81 -29.79 -20.60
C CYS A 471 3.09 -30.57 -21.89
N PHE A 472 4.17 -31.35 -21.91
CA PHE A 472 4.60 -32.07 -23.11
C PHE A 472 4.45 -33.57 -22.88
N ASN A 473 3.79 -34.22 -23.82
CA ASN A 473 3.69 -35.67 -23.84
C ASN A 473 5.02 -36.31 -24.21
N TYR A 474 5.16 -37.60 -23.96
CA TYR A 474 6.37 -38.37 -24.26
C TYR A 474 6.81 -38.29 -25.73
N THR A 475 5.87 -38.15 -26.67
CA THR A 475 6.14 -37.97 -28.11
C THR A 475 6.65 -36.58 -28.48
N GLN A 476 6.53 -35.62 -27.57
CA GLN A 476 6.95 -34.22 -27.75
C GLN A 476 8.20 -33.91 -26.92
N LYS A 477 8.91 -34.96 -26.48
CA LYS A 477 10.14 -34.89 -25.69
C LYS A 477 11.22 -35.73 -26.37
N GLN A 478 12.46 -35.25 -26.30
CA GLN A 478 13.62 -36.01 -26.74
C GLN A 478 14.72 -35.88 -25.71
N ASP A 479 15.24 -37.02 -25.27
CA ASP A 479 16.38 -37.04 -24.36
C ASP A 479 17.67 -37.12 -25.16
N PHE A 480 18.59 -36.20 -24.85
CA PHE A 480 19.95 -36.19 -25.36
C PHE A 480 20.90 -36.65 -24.26
N THR A 481 21.65 -37.69 -24.51
CA THR A 481 22.67 -38.20 -23.59
C THR A 481 24.04 -38.13 -24.25
N PHE A 482 25.02 -37.53 -23.59
CA PHE A 482 26.40 -37.48 -24.07
C PHE A 482 27.38 -37.70 -22.92
N LYS A 483 28.62 -38.03 -23.25
CA LYS A 483 29.66 -38.32 -22.26
C LYS A 483 30.72 -37.22 -22.21
N ILE A 484 31.27 -37.02 -21.03
CA ILE A 484 32.45 -36.20 -20.75
C ILE A 484 33.51 -37.11 -20.09
N ASN A 485 34.79 -36.82 -20.28
CA ASN A 485 35.88 -37.64 -19.71
C ASN A 485 35.78 -37.73 -18.16
N ALA A 486 36.03 -38.93 -17.60
CA ALA A 486 36.11 -39.20 -16.16
C ALA A 486 37.08 -38.30 -15.39
N ASP A 487 38.11 -37.76 -16.04
CA ASP A 487 39.05 -36.80 -15.41
C ASP A 487 38.33 -35.59 -14.78
N TYR A 488 37.13 -35.27 -15.28
CA TYR A 488 36.31 -34.17 -14.79
C TYR A 488 35.31 -34.55 -13.68
N HIS A 489 35.27 -35.82 -13.23
CA HIS A 489 34.32 -36.30 -12.21
C HIS A 489 34.31 -35.41 -10.96
N THR A 490 35.49 -35.16 -10.38
CA THR A 490 35.63 -34.36 -9.15
C THR A 490 35.21 -32.91 -9.38
N THR A 491 35.52 -32.34 -10.55
CA THR A 491 35.18 -30.96 -10.91
C THR A 491 33.68 -30.78 -11.05
N VAL A 492 33.00 -31.71 -11.75
CA VAL A 492 31.55 -31.69 -11.93
C VAL A 492 30.83 -31.94 -10.60
N ALA A 493 31.25 -32.95 -9.82
CA ALA A 493 30.60 -33.29 -8.57
C ALA A 493 30.65 -32.15 -7.54
N LYS A 494 31.75 -31.39 -7.48
CA LYS A 494 31.89 -30.23 -6.59
C LYS A 494 31.05 -29.02 -7.01
N ASN A 495 30.71 -28.90 -8.29
CA ASN A 495 30.05 -27.73 -8.88
C ASN A 495 28.76 -28.08 -9.60
N LEU A 496 28.04 -29.11 -9.13
CA LEU A 496 26.96 -29.75 -9.88
C LEU A 496 25.87 -28.77 -10.36
N GLN A 497 25.47 -27.81 -9.53
CA GLN A 497 24.41 -26.86 -9.91
C GLN A 497 24.88 -25.88 -11.00
N LEU A 498 26.06 -25.29 -10.82
CA LEU A 498 26.68 -24.44 -11.84
C LEU A 498 26.90 -25.22 -13.13
N PHE A 499 27.40 -26.45 -13.04
CA PHE A 499 27.60 -27.32 -14.19
C PHE A 499 26.29 -27.59 -14.94
N LYS A 500 25.18 -27.88 -14.24
CA LYS A 500 23.87 -28.05 -14.89
C LYS A 500 23.41 -26.80 -15.62
N TYR A 501 23.61 -25.62 -15.02
CA TYR A 501 23.29 -24.35 -15.66
C TYR A 501 24.15 -24.11 -16.91
N GLU A 502 25.45 -24.41 -16.85
CA GLU A 502 26.35 -24.27 -17.99
C GLU A 502 26.07 -25.29 -19.11
N VAL A 503 25.64 -26.50 -18.76
CA VAL A 503 25.09 -27.46 -19.74
C VAL A 503 23.89 -26.85 -20.46
N LEU A 504 22.95 -26.26 -19.73
CA LEU A 504 21.77 -25.61 -20.30
C LEU A 504 22.16 -24.50 -21.28
N LEU A 505 23.04 -23.59 -20.87
CA LEU A 505 23.52 -22.50 -21.73
C LEU A 505 24.29 -23.01 -22.96
N THR A 506 25.09 -24.06 -22.80
CA THR A 506 25.86 -24.66 -23.90
C THR A 506 24.94 -25.36 -24.90
N VAL A 507 23.94 -26.11 -24.43
CA VAL A 507 22.91 -26.72 -25.31
C VAL A 507 22.12 -25.64 -26.03
N HIS A 508 21.67 -24.60 -25.32
CA HIS A 508 20.98 -23.45 -25.92
C HIS A 508 21.84 -22.81 -27.03
N LYS A 509 23.10 -22.51 -26.75
CA LYS A 509 24.04 -21.89 -27.71
C LYS A 509 24.19 -22.70 -29.00
N TRP A 510 24.30 -24.03 -28.90
CA TRP A 510 24.56 -24.89 -30.06
C TRP A 510 23.31 -25.31 -30.82
N THR A 511 22.15 -25.36 -30.16
CA THR A 511 20.89 -25.82 -30.78
C THR A 511 19.93 -24.68 -31.10
N ASN A 512 20.13 -23.51 -30.49
CA ASN A 512 19.20 -22.39 -30.49
C ASN A 512 17.79 -22.74 -29.97
N LEU A 513 17.66 -23.84 -29.20
CA LEU A 513 16.44 -24.17 -28.45
C LEU A 513 16.22 -23.12 -27.36
N SER A 514 14.98 -22.69 -27.12
CA SER A 514 14.67 -21.84 -25.96
C SER A 514 15.21 -22.48 -24.67
N PRO A 515 15.88 -21.72 -23.78
CA PRO A 515 16.32 -22.23 -22.47
C PRO A 515 15.21 -22.92 -21.68
N LEU A 516 13.97 -22.43 -21.81
CA LEU A 516 12.77 -23.00 -21.18
C LEU A 516 12.44 -24.41 -21.66
N ARG A 517 12.86 -24.76 -22.88
CA ARG A 517 12.66 -26.08 -23.49
C ARG A 517 13.76 -27.08 -23.13
N ILE A 518 14.79 -26.66 -22.39
CA ILE A 518 15.91 -27.50 -21.95
C ILE A 518 15.70 -27.84 -20.48
N GLN A 519 15.16 -29.02 -20.20
CA GLN A 519 14.72 -29.41 -18.86
C GLN A 519 15.40 -30.69 -18.37
N ASN A 520 15.20 -30.99 -17.09
CA ASN A 520 15.60 -32.25 -16.45
C ASN A 520 17.05 -32.66 -16.74
N ILE A 521 18.00 -31.75 -16.47
CA ILE A 521 19.42 -32.04 -16.62
C ILE A 521 19.88 -32.97 -15.50
N GLN A 522 20.22 -34.20 -15.88
CA GLN A 522 20.69 -35.27 -15.01
C GLN A 522 22.17 -35.52 -15.30
N VAL A 523 22.91 -35.81 -14.23
CA VAL A 523 24.34 -36.08 -14.29
C VAL A 523 24.61 -37.34 -13.49
N ASP A 524 25.08 -38.36 -14.20
CA ASP A 524 25.48 -39.65 -13.65
C ASP A 524 26.97 -39.87 -13.87
N TYR A 525 27.54 -40.83 -13.13
CA TYR A 525 28.96 -41.11 -13.15
C TYR A 525 29.20 -42.61 -13.37
N ASP A 526 30.02 -42.95 -14.36
CA ASP A 526 30.58 -44.28 -14.51
C ASP A 526 32.12 -44.26 -14.32
N THR A 527 32.77 -45.42 -14.36
CA THR A 527 34.23 -45.53 -14.13
C THR A 527 35.06 -44.85 -15.22
N THR A 528 34.46 -44.46 -16.33
CA THR A 528 35.13 -44.00 -17.55
C THR A 528 34.64 -42.63 -18.05
N SER A 529 33.53 -42.12 -17.52
CA SER A 529 32.87 -40.92 -18.01
C SER A 529 31.89 -40.32 -17.00
N VAL A 530 31.70 -39.00 -17.13
CA VAL A 530 30.54 -38.29 -16.61
C VAL A 530 29.46 -38.34 -17.69
N ILE A 531 28.28 -38.88 -17.38
CA ILE A 531 27.16 -39.02 -18.30
C ILE A 531 26.19 -37.87 -18.03
N VAL A 532 25.91 -37.08 -19.08
CA VAL A 532 24.96 -35.97 -18.99
C VAL A 532 23.74 -36.31 -19.82
N ARG A 533 22.56 -36.28 -19.20
CA ARG A 533 21.27 -36.43 -19.87
C ARG A 533 20.48 -35.13 -19.76
N VAL A 534 19.93 -34.69 -20.88
CA VAL A 534 19.14 -33.46 -20.99
C VAL A 534 17.84 -33.81 -21.72
N THR A 535 16.70 -33.37 -21.18
CA THR A 535 15.40 -33.52 -21.85
C THR A 535 15.08 -32.24 -22.61
N ALA A 536 14.99 -32.32 -23.93
CA ALA A 536 14.52 -31.24 -24.78
C ALA A 536 13.01 -31.38 -25.06
N LEU A 537 12.28 -30.29 -24.88
CA LEU A 537 10.85 -30.20 -25.14
C LEU A 537 10.58 -29.71 -26.57
N GLY A 538 9.47 -30.15 -27.17
CA GLY A 538 8.97 -29.62 -28.44
C GLY A 538 8.63 -28.12 -28.38
N GLY A 539 8.33 -27.51 -29.53
CA GLY A 539 7.81 -26.14 -29.55
C GLY A 539 6.37 -26.08 -29.02
N SER A 540 5.91 -24.90 -28.62
CA SER A 540 4.50 -24.70 -28.25
C SER A 540 3.55 -25.21 -29.35
N PRO A 541 2.43 -25.89 -28.99
CA PRO A 541 1.44 -26.35 -29.96
C PRO A 541 0.62 -25.21 -30.58
N ILE A 542 0.72 -24.00 -30.03
CA ILE A 542 0.02 -22.80 -30.48
C ILE A 542 0.99 -21.66 -30.68
N GLN A 543 0.61 -20.70 -31.54
CA GLN A 543 1.30 -19.43 -31.66
C GLN A 543 0.69 -18.44 -30.66
N GLY A 544 1.53 -17.72 -29.94
CA GLY A 544 1.10 -16.68 -29.00
C GLY A 544 0.96 -15.30 -29.63
N ASP A 545 0.41 -14.38 -28.83
CA ASP A 545 -0.05 -13.06 -29.26
C ASP A 545 0.99 -11.96 -28.99
N VAL A 546 2.27 -12.24 -29.22
CA VAL A 546 3.36 -11.25 -29.11
C VAL A 546 3.75 -10.70 -30.48
N PRO A 547 4.22 -9.44 -30.61
CA PRO A 547 4.49 -8.83 -31.93
C PRO A 547 5.54 -9.58 -32.78
N ASN A 548 6.54 -10.19 -32.14
CA ASN A 548 7.64 -10.88 -32.81
C ASN A 548 7.96 -12.19 -32.07
N PRO A 549 7.12 -13.24 -32.21
CA PRO A 549 7.35 -14.50 -31.50
C PRO A 549 8.65 -15.13 -32.00
N LYS A 550 9.51 -15.57 -31.06
CA LYS A 550 10.78 -16.22 -31.39
C LYS A 550 10.51 -17.56 -32.09
N ALA A 551 11.10 -17.72 -33.28
CA ALA A 551 10.98 -18.95 -34.05
C ALA A 551 11.55 -20.15 -33.29
N GLN A 552 10.79 -21.24 -33.26
CA GLN A 552 11.14 -22.45 -32.52
C GLN A 552 11.94 -23.43 -33.38
N VAL A 553 13.01 -23.98 -32.81
CA VAL A 553 13.79 -25.04 -33.46
C VAL A 553 13.13 -26.40 -33.24
N ASP A 554 13.02 -27.19 -34.30
CA ASP A 554 12.50 -28.57 -34.24
C ASP A 554 13.47 -29.50 -33.49
N LEU A 555 12.94 -30.49 -32.78
CA LEU A 555 13.76 -31.42 -31.99
C LEU A 555 14.75 -32.23 -32.85
N ASN A 556 14.40 -32.61 -34.09
CA ASN A 556 15.32 -33.33 -34.98
C ASN A 556 16.43 -32.42 -35.50
N GLN A 557 16.10 -31.15 -35.76
CA GLN A 557 17.09 -30.15 -36.14
C GLN A 557 18.07 -29.90 -34.98
N ALA A 558 17.55 -29.71 -33.77
CA ALA A 558 18.37 -29.57 -32.56
C ALA A 558 19.27 -30.79 -32.33
N ALA A 559 18.74 -32.01 -32.53
CA ALA A 559 19.52 -33.24 -32.46
C ALA A 559 20.69 -33.25 -33.45
N THR A 560 20.45 -32.83 -34.70
CA THR A 560 21.48 -32.74 -35.74
C THR A 560 22.56 -31.71 -35.38
N MET A 561 22.14 -30.51 -34.93
CA MET A 561 23.07 -29.45 -34.52
C MET A 561 23.94 -29.86 -33.33
N LEU A 562 23.34 -30.52 -32.33
CA LEU A 562 24.05 -31.01 -31.16
C LEU A 562 25.03 -32.13 -31.53
N ASN A 563 24.61 -33.08 -32.37
CA ASN A 563 25.47 -34.15 -32.86
C ASN A 563 26.68 -33.60 -33.60
N ASP A 564 26.47 -32.62 -34.48
CA ASP A 564 27.53 -31.95 -35.22
C ASP A 564 28.51 -31.22 -34.30
N ALA A 565 28.01 -30.49 -33.30
CA ALA A 565 28.84 -29.75 -32.35
C ALA A 565 29.72 -30.69 -31.50
N ILE A 566 29.16 -31.81 -31.04
CA ILE A 566 29.88 -32.81 -30.24
C ILE A 566 30.92 -33.53 -31.11
N ASN A 567 30.54 -34.00 -32.31
CA ASN A 567 31.45 -34.76 -33.17
C ASN A 567 32.62 -33.92 -33.71
N LYS A 568 32.42 -32.61 -33.87
CA LYS A 568 33.48 -31.66 -34.26
C LYS A 568 34.37 -31.23 -33.08
N GLY A 569 34.05 -31.64 -31.85
CA GLY A 569 34.76 -31.23 -30.63
C GLY A 569 34.51 -29.78 -30.21
N SER A 570 33.53 -29.11 -30.81
CA SER A 570 33.18 -27.71 -30.53
C SER A 570 32.29 -27.57 -29.29
N PHE A 571 31.61 -28.63 -28.87
CA PHE A 571 30.76 -28.63 -27.67
C PHE A 571 31.61 -28.65 -26.39
N GLN A 572 31.86 -27.47 -25.86
CA GLN A 572 32.67 -27.23 -24.67
C GLN A 572 31.85 -26.51 -23.60
N ILE A 573 31.73 -27.12 -22.43
CA ILE A 573 30.99 -26.58 -21.28
C ILE A 573 31.98 -25.86 -20.37
N PRO A 574 31.86 -24.54 -20.18
CA PRO A 574 32.68 -23.82 -19.21
C PRO A 574 32.24 -24.20 -17.79
N VAL A 575 33.19 -24.47 -16.90
CA VAL A 575 32.96 -24.60 -15.46
C VAL A 575 33.95 -23.71 -14.75
N ASP A 576 33.44 -22.67 -14.10
CA ASP A 576 34.25 -21.81 -13.24
C ASP A 576 34.40 -22.49 -11.88
N VAL A 577 35.65 -22.68 -11.45
CA VAL A 577 35.98 -23.39 -10.22
C VAL A 577 36.57 -22.45 -9.17
N THR A 578 36.99 -21.23 -9.52
CA THR A 578 37.71 -20.33 -8.58
C THR A 578 37.72 -18.83 -8.91
N ASN A 579 37.46 -18.39 -10.15
CA ASN A 579 37.46 -16.97 -10.55
C ASN A 579 37.05 -16.82 -12.03
N ILE A 580 36.13 -15.88 -12.30
CA ILE A 580 35.47 -15.58 -13.59
C ILE A 580 36.45 -15.37 -14.78
N GLN A 581 37.74 -15.17 -14.50
CA GLN A 581 38.75 -14.89 -15.51
C GLN A 581 39.31 -16.13 -16.23
N ASN A 582 39.23 -17.35 -15.67
CA ASN A 582 39.81 -18.56 -16.31
C ASN A 582 38.91 -19.82 -16.15
N PRO A 583 37.82 -19.94 -16.93
CA PRO A 583 36.98 -21.13 -16.90
C PRO A 583 37.71 -22.37 -17.42
N ILE A 584 37.43 -23.54 -16.81
CA ILE A 584 37.85 -24.83 -17.36
C ILE A 584 36.81 -25.28 -18.37
N PHE A 585 37.24 -25.69 -19.56
CA PHE A 585 36.33 -26.15 -20.62
C PHE A 585 36.26 -27.67 -20.66
N LEU A 586 35.10 -28.22 -20.29
CA LEU A 586 34.83 -29.65 -20.33
C LEU A 586 34.29 -29.99 -21.72
N THR A 587 35.07 -30.74 -22.50
CA THR A 587 34.71 -31.11 -23.87
C THR A 587 33.89 -32.40 -23.87
N ALA A 588 32.75 -32.41 -24.57
CA ALA A 588 31.99 -33.64 -24.79
C ALA A 588 32.78 -34.61 -25.67
N VAL A 589 32.74 -35.90 -25.36
CA VAL A 589 33.46 -36.95 -26.09
C VAL A 589 32.77 -37.13 -27.45
N PRO A 590 33.50 -37.01 -28.58
CA PRO A 590 32.94 -37.22 -29.92
C PRO A 590 32.24 -38.57 -30.08
N TYR A 591 31.18 -38.60 -30.89
CA TYR A 591 30.40 -39.80 -31.21
C TYR A 591 29.71 -40.48 -30.02
N THR A 592 29.55 -39.77 -28.90
CA THR A 592 28.85 -40.29 -27.70
C THR A 592 27.42 -39.82 -27.54
N LEU A 593 26.94 -38.91 -28.41
CA LEU A 593 25.56 -38.46 -28.36
C LEU A 593 24.63 -39.62 -28.73
N SER A 594 23.75 -39.98 -27.80
CA SER A 594 22.58 -40.79 -28.06
C SER A 594 21.33 -39.95 -27.88
N SER A 595 20.35 -40.17 -28.75
CA SER A 595 19.04 -39.56 -28.61
C SER A 595 17.98 -40.64 -28.51
N SER A 596 17.18 -40.61 -27.45
CA SER A 596 16.01 -41.46 -27.32
C SER A 596 14.76 -40.61 -27.38
N GLN A 597 13.88 -40.92 -28.31
CA GLN A 597 12.48 -40.54 -28.18
C GLN A 597 11.80 -41.62 -27.34
N TYR A 598 10.92 -41.21 -26.43
CA TYR A 598 10.10 -42.17 -25.70
C TYR A 598 9.20 -42.90 -26.71
N GLN A 599 9.52 -44.15 -27.01
CA GLN A 599 8.58 -45.03 -27.70
C GLN A 599 7.41 -45.28 -26.76
N SER A 600 6.19 -45.00 -27.24
CA SER A 600 4.98 -45.46 -26.57
C SER A 600 5.06 -46.97 -26.44
N VAL A 601 5.30 -47.48 -25.24
CA VAL A 601 4.88 -48.85 -24.94
C VAL A 601 3.37 -48.77 -24.97
N PRO A 602 2.66 -49.51 -25.86
CA PRO A 602 1.22 -49.56 -25.79
C PRO A 602 0.87 -50.01 -24.38
N GLU A 603 0.10 -49.19 -23.65
CA GLU A 603 -0.57 -49.65 -22.45
C GLU A 603 -1.22 -50.99 -22.78
N TYR A 604 -1.03 -51.98 -21.90
CA TYR A 604 -1.74 -53.24 -21.99
C TYR A 604 -3.23 -52.93 -22.15
N TYR A 605 -3.75 -53.19 -23.36
CA TYR A 605 -5.15 -53.03 -23.69
C TYR A 605 -5.94 -54.02 -22.84
N VAL A 606 -6.41 -53.59 -21.67
CA VAL A 606 -7.46 -54.31 -20.96
C VAL A 606 -8.75 -53.97 -21.70
N ALA A 607 -9.27 -54.95 -22.44
CA ALA A 607 -10.50 -54.80 -23.19
C ALA A 607 -11.61 -54.23 -22.27
N PRO A 608 -12.35 -53.19 -22.71
CA PRO A 608 -13.47 -52.69 -21.94
C PRO A 608 -14.51 -53.80 -21.77
N PRO A 609 -15.16 -53.93 -20.60
CA PRO A 609 -16.32 -54.82 -20.49
C PRO A 609 -17.41 -54.39 -21.48
N PRO A 610 -18.21 -55.33 -22.00
CA PRO A 610 -19.14 -55.08 -23.09
C PRO A 610 -20.11 -53.94 -22.74
N ALA A 611 -20.27 -53.02 -23.69
CA ALA A 611 -21.06 -51.80 -23.56
C ALA A 611 -22.48 -52.11 -23.06
N LYS A 612 -22.84 -51.54 -21.91
CA LYS A 612 -24.25 -51.33 -21.57
C LYS A 612 -24.77 -50.23 -22.50
N THR A 613 -25.81 -50.59 -23.25
CA THR A 613 -26.59 -49.76 -24.19
C THR A 613 -26.61 -48.28 -23.82
N THR A 614 -25.91 -47.48 -24.62
CA THR A 614 -26.00 -46.02 -24.64
C THR A 614 -27.36 -45.59 -25.19
N TYR A 615 -27.96 -44.58 -24.57
CA TYR A 615 -29.19 -43.95 -25.02
C TYR A 615 -29.03 -43.41 -26.45
N SER A 616 -30.04 -43.58 -27.30
CA SER A 616 -29.99 -43.03 -28.65
C SER A 616 -29.98 -41.50 -28.61
N ALA A 617 -29.41 -40.86 -29.63
CA ALA A 617 -29.42 -39.39 -29.76
C ALA A 617 -30.83 -38.79 -29.64
N GLY A 618 -31.88 -39.54 -29.99
CA GLY A 618 -33.28 -39.16 -29.78
C GLY A 618 -33.74 -39.16 -28.31
N GLN A 619 -33.18 -40.05 -27.47
CA GLN A 619 -33.47 -40.09 -26.02
C GLN A 619 -32.78 -38.96 -25.25
N MET A 620 -31.58 -38.54 -25.68
CA MET A 620 -30.87 -37.39 -25.10
C MET A 620 -31.47 -36.05 -25.56
N ALA A 621 -31.96 -35.97 -26.80
CA ALA A 621 -32.71 -34.80 -27.28
C ALA A 621 -34.07 -34.65 -26.57
N GLY A 622 -34.75 -35.76 -26.28
CA GLY A 622 -36.00 -35.77 -25.51
C GLY A 622 -35.84 -35.30 -24.06
N LEU A 623 -34.73 -35.64 -23.40
CA LEU A 623 -34.39 -35.14 -22.06
C LEU A 623 -34.05 -33.64 -22.06
N GLY A 624 -33.34 -33.15 -23.08
CA GLY A 624 -33.02 -31.72 -23.23
C GLY A 624 -34.27 -30.85 -23.44
N ILE A 625 -35.18 -31.28 -24.31
CA ILE A 625 -36.45 -30.57 -24.53
C ILE A 625 -37.37 -30.71 -23.31
N GLY A 626 -37.39 -31.88 -22.67
CA GLY A 626 -38.15 -32.13 -21.45
C GLY A 626 -37.74 -31.21 -20.29
N MET A 627 -36.44 -31.02 -20.05
CA MET A 627 -35.94 -30.11 -19.00
C MET A 627 -36.19 -28.64 -19.30
N LEU A 628 -36.15 -28.22 -20.57
CA LEU A 628 -36.50 -26.85 -20.97
C LEU A 628 -37.99 -26.56 -20.74
N VAL A 629 -38.88 -27.50 -21.09
CA VAL A 629 -40.32 -27.38 -20.83
C VAL A 629 -40.62 -27.39 -19.33
N LEU A 630 -39.92 -28.21 -18.55
CA LEU A 630 -40.06 -28.25 -17.09
C LEU A 630 -39.55 -26.96 -16.42
N ALA A 631 -38.46 -26.38 -16.93
CA ALA A 631 -37.96 -25.09 -16.47
C ALA A 631 -38.94 -23.95 -16.76
N PHE A 632 -39.50 -23.90 -17.98
CA PHE A 632 -40.54 -22.92 -18.31
C PHE A 632 -41.82 -23.12 -17.48
N ALA A 633 -42.24 -24.36 -17.22
CA ALA A 633 -43.39 -24.64 -16.36
C ALA A 633 -43.14 -24.22 -14.90
N LEU A 634 -41.94 -24.47 -14.37
CA LEU A 634 -41.55 -24.04 -13.02
C LEU A 634 -41.48 -22.52 -12.91
N VAL A 635 -40.93 -21.81 -13.89
CA VAL A 635 -40.93 -20.33 -13.92
C VAL A 635 -42.35 -19.78 -14.01
N PHE A 636 -43.23 -20.40 -14.80
CA PHE A 636 -44.62 -19.97 -14.93
C PHE A 636 -45.43 -20.23 -13.64
N VAL A 637 -45.21 -21.35 -12.96
CA VAL A 637 -45.80 -21.67 -11.64
C VAL A 637 -45.26 -20.70 -10.57
N SER A 638 -43.96 -20.37 -10.61
CA SER A 638 -43.33 -19.40 -9.70
C SER A 638 -43.92 -18.00 -9.88
N LEU A 639 -44.09 -17.55 -11.12
CA LEU A 639 -44.69 -16.26 -11.44
C LEU A 639 -46.18 -16.21 -11.06
N THR A 640 -46.95 -17.28 -11.29
CA THR A 640 -48.36 -17.33 -10.88
C THR A 640 -48.54 -17.37 -9.36
N VAL A 641 -47.64 -18.02 -8.61
CA VAL A 641 -47.61 -17.96 -7.13
C VAL A 641 -47.20 -16.56 -6.65
N TYR A 642 -46.22 -15.93 -7.29
CA TYR A 642 -45.78 -14.57 -6.97
C TYR A 642 -46.89 -13.54 -7.19
N PHE A 643 -47.59 -13.59 -8.33
CA PHE A 643 -48.71 -12.68 -8.61
C PHE A 643 -49.96 -12.98 -7.77
N LYS A 644 -50.22 -14.23 -7.37
CA LYS A 644 -51.28 -14.55 -6.39
C LYS A 644 -50.97 -14.03 -4.99
N LYS A 645 -49.69 -13.99 -4.59
CA LYS A 645 -49.26 -13.49 -3.29
C LYS A 645 -49.38 -11.96 -3.19
N PHE A 646 -49.15 -11.25 -4.29
CA PHE A 646 -49.29 -9.78 -4.34
C PHE A 646 -50.74 -9.27 -4.50
N HIS A 647 -51.68 -10.11 -4.93
CA HIS A 647 -53.12 -9.78 -4.93
C HIS A 647 -53.84 -10.10 -3.61
N ALA A 648 -53.20 -10.79 -2.67
CA ALA A 648 -53.83 -11.25 -1.42
C ALA A 648 -53.43 -10.46 -0.15
N THR A 649 -52.47 -9.54 -0.22
CA THR A 649 -52.09 -8.68 0.92
C THR A 649 -52.49 -7.23 0.67
N GLY A 650 -53.79 -7.00 0.75
CA GLY A 650 -54.40 -5.69 0.85
C GLY A 650 -55.37 -5.64 2.03
N SER A 651 -54.88 -5.79 3.26
CA SER A 651 -55.55 -5.27 4.47
C SER A 651 -54.73 -5.46 5.76
N MET A 652 -54.63 -4.35 6.51
CA MET A 652 -54.58 -4.22 7.98
C MET A 652 -53.30 -4.50 8.81
N GLN A 653 -52.79 -3.39 9.36
CA GLN A 653 -52.59 -3.03 10.78
C GLN A 653 -51.60 -3.75 11.73
N SER A 654 -50.62 -2.94 12.17
CA SER A 654 -50.01 -2.79 13.51
C SER A 654 -49.77 -4.01 14.41
N SER A 655 -48.52 -4.19 14.82
CA SER A 655 -48.12 -3.98 16.22
C SER A 655 -46.60 -4.03 16.37
N VAL A 656 -46.15 -3.29 17.38
CA VAL A 656 -44.77 -3.00 17.78
C VAL A 656 -44.23 -4.14 18.62
N GLU A 657 -42.98 -4.57 18.37
CA GLU A 657 -42.16 -5.26 19.39
C GLU A 657 -40.66 -4.95 19.18
N ASN A 658 -40.01 -4.50 20.26
CA ASN A 658 -38.60 -4.14 20.35
C ASN A 658 -37.68 -5.37 20.33
N PRO A 659 -36.49 -5.32 19.71
CA PRO A 659 -35.49 -6.35 19.87
C PRO A 659 -34.59 -6.08 21.08
N THR A 660 -34.51 -7.08 21.95
CA THR A 660 -33.55 -7.22 23.05
C THR A 660 -32.16 -7.59 22.50
N TYR A 661 -31.13 -6.92 23.03
CA TYR A 661 -29.72 -7.23 22.82
C TYR A 661 -29.33 -8.49 23.59
N SER A 662 -28.63 -9.43 22.94
CA SER A 662 -27.81 -10.44 23.61
C SER A 662 -26.35 -10.24 23.21
N LYS A 663 -25.50 -10.01 24.22
CA LYS A 663 -24.04 -10.03 24.14
C LYS A 663 -23.56 -11.48 24.08
N GLU A 664 -22.69 -11.78 23.13
CA GLU A 664 -21.47 -12.59 23.33
C GLU A 664 -20.31 -11.93 22.59
#